data_AF-A0A1Q4ZTY2-F1
#
_entry.id   AF-A0A1Q4ZTY2-F1
#
_cell.length_a   1.000
_cell.length_b   1.000
_cell.length_c   1.000
_cell.angle_alpha   90.00
_cell.angle_beta   90.00
_cell.angle_gamma   90.00
#
_symmetry.space_group_name_H-M   'P 1'
#
loop_
_entity.id
_entity.type
_entity.pdbx_description
1 polymer ?
#
loop_
_entity_poly.entity_id
_entity_poly.type
_entity_poly.pdbx_seq_one_letter_code
_entity_poly.pdbx_strand_id
1 'polypeptide(L)'
;MSGKLPLAEGETSHTACARALLRSGVDEESGEVLSQAVLAQRIGWCADLVAGMVSGLLAEHWNTADVDVLASGHDADGRKLPSNAWMALRRLGWTATTAEGVRVNDRIVRMAQEQAGRVLRSASWRAGLSAGVLATWPADPRKRTPQEWEQVRKAVPGGEHVPSSVIKSRTRQAAGFLAAHGRLPVDVFELEGVPRVPRMLLLAACDRQQATIERSDTAAGRVLLRLQLPSRPDPRAYADWTWVACPIVLPPTVPASAVLHLPTLRVTGRQVRADVAYSQAVPKARRTGHSVALGVDWGLNTLLSAGALRLHEDGRITALGAGGQFRAGGVLAKQHRLRRLSERLHAKADHYQRLAGVDSRHQLFGKHEVLRDEIRHVCARRRNLNVALAWAAARWAVDQAIASRATVVYVEDLRSLEARGMGATLNTRLSQQVRGQIVDRMRHLAAEAGIAVVTTPARNTSRHCPQCLTPLQHRKAPDKPTMAGWKWAICPHQSCRWQGDRDQGAWRRIAARGLTHQAKTAIDKTSGHMVIRAVVDKLEVSAVITKTRRWDRSKTGPTRHKPPRPAPRRRRAPSPTRPHGRAGKRPEGHAPTDRKLPRAAHRHQDVNTISTPTTGHQPRGAALGAGFHFHAHASPPRWETIPETQSDSGSLS
;
A
#
# COMPACT_ATOMS: atom_id res chain seq x y z
N MET A 1 -28.63 -16.11 0.71
CA MET A 1 -28.14 -15.83 -0.67
C MET A 1 -26.72 -16.36 -0.82
N SER A 2 -26.43 -17.13 -1.88
CA SER A 2 -25.05 -17.52 -2.21
C SER A 2 -24.21 -16.24 -2.32
N GLY A 3 -23.27 -16.04 -1.39
CA GLY A 3 -22.37 -14.89 -1.34
C GLY A 3 -21.35 -14.86 -2.48
N LYS A 4 -21.66 -15.49 -3.61
CA LYS A 4 -20.86 -15.36 -4.79
C LYS A 4 -21.38 -14.26 -5.67
N LEU A 5 -20.46 -13.34 -5.88
CA LEU A 5 -20.60 -12.22 -6.77
C LEU A 5 -20.95 -12.75 -8.17
N PRO A 6 -22.17 -12.45 -8.68
CA PRO A 6 -22.47 -12.73 -10.08
C PRO A 6 -21.54 -11.88 -10.95
N LEU A 7 -20.96 -12.50 -11.97
CA LEU A 7 -20.08 -11.83 -12.94
C LEU A 7 -20.69 -12.00 -14.33
N ALA A 8 -20.93 -10.88 -15.00
CA ALA A 8 -21.29 -10.86 -16.41
C ALA A 8 -20.07 -11.07 -17.32
N GLU A 9 -20.31 -11.30 -18.61
CA GLU A 9 -19.24 -11.34 -19.60
C GLU A 9 -18.46 -10.02 -19.61
N GLY A 10 -17.13 -10.11 -19.60
CA GLY A 10 -16.27 -8.93 -19.54
C GLY A 10 -16.08 -8.35 -18.14
N GLU A 11 -16.61 -8.97 -17.08
CA GLU A 11 -16.37 -8.57 -15.69
C GLU A 11 -15.32 -9.45 -14.99
N THR A 12 -14.79 -8.94 -13.88
CA THR A 12 -13.95 -9.67 -12.94
C THR A 12 -14.32 -9.31 -11.52
N SER A 13 -14.05 -10.20 -10.58
CA SER A 13 -14.19 -9.88 -9.16
C SER A 13 -13.07 -8.92 -8.72
N HIS A 14 -13.45 -7.85 -8.03
CA HIS A 14 -12.53 -6.95 -7.36
C HIS A 14 -12.81 -6.95 -5.85
N THR A 15 -11.77 -7.24 -5.07
CA THR A 15 -11.85 -7.19 -3.60
C THR A 15 -11.26 -5.89 -3.09
N ALA A 16 -12.02 -5.22 -2.23
CA ALA A 16 -11.63 -3.97 -1.59
C ALA A 16 -11.93 -4.05 -0.08
N CYS A 17 -11.50 -3.04 0.67
CA CYS A 17 -11.73 -2.98 2.11
C CYS A 17 -12.19 -1.58 2.53
N ALA A 18 -13.31 -1.54 3.22
CA ALA A 18 -13.80 -0.36 3.92
C ALA A 18 -13.46 -0.45 5.40
N ARG A 19 -13.07 0.67 5.98
CA ARG A 19 -12.87 0.77 7.43
C ARG A 19 -14.07 1.44 8.06
N ALA A 20 -14.67 0.77 9.03
CA ALA A 20 -15.72 1.29 9.87
C ALA A 20 -15.29 1.29 11.34
N LEU A 21 -16.08 1.97 12.17
CA LEU A 21 -15.89 2.03 13.63
C LEU A 21 -17.10 1.36 14.29
N LEU A 22 -16.85 0.44 15.22
CA LEU A 22 -17.89 -0.07 16.10
C LEU A 22 -18.07 0.93 17.26
N ARG A 23 -19.30 1.45 17.40
CA ARG A 23 -19.61 2.51 18.38
C ARG A 23 -20.39 1.98 19.59
N SER A 24 -21.13 0.91 19.40
CA SER A 24 -21.93 0.25 20.43
C SER A 24 -22.20 -1.19 19.98
N GLY A 25 -22.69 -2.01 20.91
CA GLY A 25 -23.28 -3.31 20.62
C GLY A 25 -24.50 -3.53 21.52
N VAL A 26 -25.25 -4.59 21.23
CA VAL A 26 -26.32 -5.09 22.11
C VAL A 26 -25.98 -6.53 22.43
N ASP A 27 -25.92 -6.87 23.72
CA ASP A 27 -25.84 -8.27 24.14
C ASP A 27 -27.19 -8.92 23.87
N GLU A 28 -27.21 -9.97 23.05
CA GLU A 28 -28.45 -10.56 22.56
C GLU A 28 -29.18 -11.40 23.62
N GLU A 29 -28.46 -11.85 24.66
CA GLU A 29 -29.04 -12.62 25.74
C GLU A 29 -29.71 -11.70 26.77
N SER A 30 -29.02 -10.64 27.19
CA SER A 30 -29.55 -9.71 28.19
C SER A 30 -30.34 -8.53 27.60
N GLY A 31 -30.21 -8.27 26.31
CA GLY A 31 -30.71 -7.05 25.67
C GLY A 31 -29.93 -5.78 26.05
N GLU A 32 -28.86 -5.90 26.83
CA GLU A 32 -28.09 -4.77 27.35
C GLU A 32 -27.35 -4.04 26.22
N VAL A 33 -27.47 -2.71 26.18
CA VAL A 33 -26.71 -1.86 25.27
C VAL A 33 -25.28 -1.68 25.79
N LEU A 34 -24.32 -2.31 25.11
CA LEU A 34 -22.90 -2.17 25.40
C LEU A 34 -22.38 -0.82 24.90
N SER A 35 -21.89 0.00 25.82
CA SER A 35 -21.17 1.23 25.48
C SER A 35 -19.92 0.94 24.65
N GLN A 36 -19.41 1.94 23.93
CA GLN A 36 -18.19 1.82 23.13
C GLN A 36 -17.00 1.27 23.94
N ALA A 37 -16.87 1.68 25.21
CA ALA A 37 -15.77 1.27 26.07
C ALA A 37 -15.90 -0.20 26.48
N VAL A 38 -17.11 -0.64 26.86
CA VAL A 38 -17.40 -2.03 27.24
C VAL A 38 -17.21 -2.95 26.03
N LEU A 39 -17.73 -2.58 24.86
CA LEU A 39 -17.52 -3.33 23.63
C LEU A 39 -16.02 -3.46 23.28
N ALA A 40 -15.27 -2.36 23.39
CA ALA A 40 -13.83 -2.38 23.14
C ALA A 40 -13.07 -3.26 24.15
N GLN A 41 -13.52 -3.32 25.39
CA GLN A 41 -12.98 -4.19 26.42
C GLN A 41 -13.22 -5.67 26.11
N ARG A 42 -14.47 -6.06 25.82
CA ARG A 42 -14.82 -7.46 25.47
C ARG A 42 -14.10 -7.97 24.22
N ILE A 43 -14.01 -7.13 23.19
CA ILE A 43 -13.22 -7.43 21.98
C ILE A 43 -11.72 -7.48 22.30
N GLY A 44 -11.25 -6.62 23.20
CA GLY A 44 -9.88 -6.62 23.71
C GLY A 44 -9.50 -7.93 24.37
N TRP A 45 -10.34 -8.43 25.28
CA TRP A 45 -10.15 -9.73 25.93
C TRP A 45 -10.03 -10.87 24.91
N CYS A 46 -10.96 -10.93 23.95
CA CYS A 46 -10.90 -11.93 22.88
C CYS A 46 -9.61 -11.80 22.05
N ALA A 47 -9.20 -10.57 21.72
CA ALA A 47 -7.96 -10.33 20.98
C ALA A 47 -6.71 -10.70 21.77
N ASP A 48 -6.73 -10.61 23.11
CA ASP A 48 -5.63 -11.03 23.98
C ASP A 48 -5.51 -12.55 24.03
N LEU A 49 -6.63 -13.27 24.12
CA LEU A 49 -6.66 -14.73 24.03
C LEU A 49 -6.05 -15.22 22.70
N VAL A 50 -6.48 -14.62 21.58
CA VAL A 50 -5.92 -14.94 20.25
C VAL A 50 -4.44 -14.59 20.17
N ALA A 51 -4.03 -13.41 20.63
CA ALA A 51 -2.63 -12.98 20.58
C ALA A 51 -1.70 -13.87 21.43
N GLY A 52 -2.17 -14.32 22.60
CA GLY A 52 -1.44 -15.27 23.45
C GLY A 52 -1.20 -16.60 22.73
N MET A 53 -2.27 -17.20 22.18
CA MET A 53 -2.18 -18.44 21.40
C MET A 53 -1.27 -18.32 20.17
N VAL A 54 -1.36 -17.20 19.44
CA VAL A 54 -0.47 -16.93 18.29
C VAL A 54 0.98 -16.84 18.73
N SER A 55 1.25 -16.18 19.86
CA SER A 55 2.62 -16.02 20.36
C SER A 55 3.22 -17.36 20.77
N GLY A 56 2.43 -18.25 21.39
CA GLY A 56 2.85 -19.62 21.70
C GLY A 56 3.21 -20.41 20.44
N LEU A 57 2.29 -20.45 19.47
CA LEU A 57 2.53 -21.15 18.18
C LEU A 57 3.76 -20.63 17.44
N LEU A 58 3.97 -19.30 17.43
CA LEU A 58 5.15 -18.74 16.79
C LEU A 58 6.42 -19.00 17.58
N ALA A 59 6.38 -19.01 18.91
CA ALA A 59 7.58 -19.33 19.70
C ALA A 59 8.05 -20.76 19.44
N GLU A 60 7.11 -21.70 19.27
CA GLU A 60 7.40 -23.11 18.98
C GLU A 60 7.87 -23.32 17.53
N HIS A 61 7.13 -22.79 16.55
CA HIS A 61 7.32 -23.13 15.14
C HIS A 61 8.12 -22.10 14.31
N TRP A 62 8.70 -21.08 14.95
CA TRP A 62 9.56 -20.11 14.28
C TRP A 62 10.99 -20.64 14.11
N ASN A 63 11.12 -21.70 13.31
CA ASN A 63 12.39 -22.35 13.00
C ASN A 63 12.43 -22.82 11.54
N THR A 64 13.63 -23.18 11.06
CA THR A 64 13.84 -23.58 9.67
C THR A 64 13.07 -24.85 9.29
N ALA A 65 13.11 -25.88 10.12
CA ALA A 65 12.47 -27.17 9.82
C ALA A 65 10.96 -27.02 9.59
N ASP A 66 10.27 -26.34 10.49
CA ASP A 66 8.81 -26.17 10.40
C ASP A 66 8.41 -25.29 9.21
N VAL A 67 9.14 -24.21 8.96
CA VAL A 67 8.84 -23.36 7.80
C VAL A 67 9.11 -24.09 6.48
N ASP A 68 10.10 -24.97 6.42
CA ASP A 68 10.36 -25.80 5.24
C ASP A 68 9.25 -26.83 5.01
N VAL A 69 8.72 -27.45 6.08
CA VAL A 69 7.53 -28.32 5.99
C VAL A 69 6.34 -27.54 5.41
N LEU A 70 6.05 -26.33 5.91
CA LEU A 70 5.00 -25.49 5.36
C LEU A 70 5.25 -25.08 3.90
N ALA A 71 6.51 -24.82 3.55
CA ALA A 71 6.90 -24.39 2.20
C ALA A 71 6.82 -25.53 1.19
N SER A 72 7.09 -26.78 1.61
CA SER A 72 6.94 -27.99 0.77
C SER A 72 5.51 -28.15 0.25
N GLY A 73 4.53 -27.61 0.97
CA GLY A 73 3.12 -27.71 0.65
C GLY A 73 2.56 -29.11 0.85
N HIS A 74 3.26 -30.01 1.53
CA HIS A 74 2.82 -31.38 1.83
C HIS A 74 3.06 -31.72 3.32
N ASP A 75 2.28 -32.64 3.87
CA ASP A 75 2.55 -33.24 5.19
C ASP A 75 3.53 -34.42 5.08
N ALA A 76 3.85 -35.06 6.22
CA ALA A 76 4.76 -36.20 6.28
C ALA A 76 4.27 -37.42 5.45
N ASP A 77 2.97 -37.54 5.23
CA ASP A 77 2.34 -38.58 4.40
C ASP A 77 2.30 -38.21 2.90
N GLY A 78 2.90 -37.07 2.50
CA GLY A 78 2.89 -36.58 1.12
C GLY A 78 1.55 -35.99 0.68
N ARG A 79 0.61 -35.71 1.59
CA ARG A 79 -0.68 -35.10 1.24
C ARG A 79 -0.54 -33.59 1.16
N LYS A 80 -1.09 -32.99 0.11
CA LYS A 80 -1.06 -31.54 -0.11
C LYS A 80 -1.69 -30.77 1.05
N LEU A 81 -0.99 -29.76 1.58
CA LEU A 81 -1.49 -28.89 2.63
C LEU A 81 -2.66 -28.01 2.13
N PRO A 82 -3.71 -27.80 2.95
CA PRO A 82 -4.82 -26.92 2.60
C PRO A 82 -4.40 -25.47 2.39
N SER A 83 -5.16 -24.71 1.60
CA SER A 83 -4.92 -23.28 1.39
C SER A 83 -5.21 -22.44 2.64
N ASN A 84 -6.17 -22.82 3.47
CA ASN A 84 -6.42 -22.18 4.76
C ASN A 84 -5.27 -22.49 5.72
N ALA A 85 -4.67 -21.47 6.32
CA ALA A 85 -3.49 -21.64 7.15
C ALA A 85 -3.82 -22.43 8.43
N TRP A 86 -4.97 -22.17 9.05
CA TRP A 86 -5.39 -22.93 10.24
C TRP A 86 -5.58 -24.43 9.98
N MET A 87 -6.10 -24.80 8.80
CA MET A 87 -6.28 -26.21 8.43
C MET A 87 -4.93 -26.88 8.16
N ALA A 88 -3.99 -26.16 7.56
CA ALA A 88 -2.65 -26.69 7.35
C ALA A 88 -1.92 -26.92 8.68
N LEU A 89 -2.02 -25.99 9.63
CA LEU A 89 -1.43 -26.19 10.96
C LEU A 89 -2.03 -27.44 11.63
N ARG A 90 -3.36 -27.61 11.58
CA ARG A 90 -4.00 -28.83 12.13
C ARG A 90 -3.56 -30.11 11.44
N ARG A 91 -3.38 -30.09 10.12
CA ARG A 91 -2.87 -31.26 9.37
C ARG A 91 -1.45 -31.64 9.78
N LEU A 92 -0.65 -30.65 10.17
CA LEU A 92 0.70 -30.85 10.70
C LEU A 92 0.72 -31.20 12.21
N GLY A 93 -0.45 -31.28 12.86
CA GLY A 93 -0.54 -31.52 14.31
C GLY A 93 -0.22 -30.28 15.16
N TRP A 94 -0.04 -29.10 14.55
CA TRP A 94 0.33 -27.88 15.26
C TRP A 94 -0.91 -27.19 15.83
N THR A 95 -1.18 -27.46 17.11
CA THR A 95 -2.35 -26.98 17.83
C THR A 95 -2.01 -25.83 18.76
N ALA A 96 -2.86 -24.80 18.81
CA ALA A 96 -2.68 -23.74 19.79
C ALA A 96 -3.10 -24.24 21.17
N THR A 97 -2.30 -23.95 22.18
CA THR A 97 -2.63 -24.23 23.59
C THR A 97 -3.22 -22.99 24.25
N THR A 98 -4.25 -23.19 25.07
CA THR A 98 -4.80 -22.15 25.94
C THR A 98 -4.16 -22.21 27.31
N ALA A 99 -4.18 -21.09 28.02
CA ALA A 99 -3.80 -21.07 29.43
C ALA A 99 -4.70 -22.01 30.25
N GLU A 100 -4.15 -22.56 31.33
CA GLU A 100 -4.89 -23.44 32.24
C GLU A 100 -6.14 -22.75 32.78
N GLY A 101 -7.25 -23.49 32.87
CA GLY A 101 -8.54 -22.97 33.32
C GLY A 101 -9.29 -22.07 32.34
N VAL A 102 -8.72 -21.76 31.16
CA VAL A 102 -9.37 -20.94 30.13
C VAL A 102 -10.06 -21.80 29.08
N ARG A 103 -11.36 -21.58 28.89
CA ARG A 103 -12.21 -22.24 27.88
C ARG A 103 -12.52 -21.33 26.71
N VAL A 104 -12.01 -21.68 25.52
CA VAL A 104 -12.28 -20.93 24.28
C VAL A 104 -13.08 -21.76 23.29
N ASN A 105 -13.87 -21.10 22.43
CA ASN A 105 -14.49 -21.75 21.29
C ASN A 105 -13.42 -22.21 20.29
N ASP A 106 -13.65 -23.34 19.61
CA ASP A 106 -12.75 -23.85 18.55
C ASP A 106 -12.47 -22.80 17.47
N ARG A 107 -13.44 -21.92 17.17
CA ARG A 107 -13.28 -20.84 16.19
C ARG A 107 -12.29 -19.76 16.63
N ILE A 108 -12.10 -19.55 17.93
CA ILE A 108 -11.04 -18.68 18.46
C ILE A 108 -9.67 -19.30 18.23
N VAL A 109 -9.54 -20.62 18.44
CA VAL A 109 -8.33 -21.38 18.12
C VAL A 109 -8.03 -21.31 16.63
N ARG A 110 -9.04 -21.45 15.75
CA ARG A 110 -8.87 -21.29 14.29
C ARG A 110 -8.35 -19.90 13.94
N MET A 111 -8.85 -18.84 14.57
CA MET A 111 -8.33 -17.48 14.36
C MET A 111 -6.85 -17.37 14.72
N ALA A 112 -6.42 -17.96 15.83
CA ALA A 112 -5.02 -17.96 16.24
C ALA A 112 -4.15 -18.76 15.25
N GLN A 113 -4.56 -19.97 14.90
CA GLN A 113 -3.85 -20.81 13.92
C GLN A 113 -3.77 -20.15 12.53
N GLU A 114 -4.84 -19.47 12.10
CA GLU A 114 -4.84 -18.74 10.83
C GLU A 114 -3.85 -17.58 10.85
N GLN A 115 -3.79 -16.82 11.95
CA GLN A 115 -2.82 -15.74 12.12
C GLN A 115 -1.38 -16.25 12.15
N ALA A 116 -1.08 -17.24 12.98
CA ALA A 116 0.26 -17.83 13.10
C ALA A 116 0.69 -18.47 11.78
N GLY A 117 -0.15 -19.29 11.16
CA GLY A 117 0.17 -19.99 9.92
C GLY A 117 0.41 -19.05 8.75
N ARG A 118 -0.30 -17.91 8.66
CA ARG A 118 0.00 -16.86 7.66
C ARG A 118 1.38 -16.24 7.87
N VAL A 119 1.76 -16.00 9.13
CA VAL A 119 3.08 -15.46 9.47
C VAL A 119 4.18 -16.46 9.11
N LEU A 120 4.02 -17.73 9.48
CA LEU A 120 4.99 -18.80 9.17
C LEU A 120 5.14 -19.01 7.66
N ARG A 121 4.03 -19.10 6.90
CA ARG A 121 4.09 -19.19 5.42
C ARG A 121 4.79 -18.00 4.79
N SER A 122 4.59 -16.80 5.34
CA SER A 122 5.29 -15.61 4.83
C SER A 122 6.80 -15.65 5.10
N ALA A 123 7.25 -16.45 6.07
CA ALA A 123 8.65 -16.58 6.45
C ALA A 123 9.44 -17.36 5.41
N SER A 124 8.85 -18.34 4.73
CA SER A 124 9.53 -19.16 3.71
C SER A 124 10.25 -18.30 2.66
N TRP A 125 9.58 -17.28 2.11
CA TRP A 125 10.23 -16.37 1.17
C TRP A 125 11.41 -15.60 1.78
N ARG A 126 11.30 -15.18 3.05
CA ARG A 126 12.39 -14.51 3.76
C ARG A 126 13.53 -15.48 4.09
N ALA A 127 13.22 -16.73 4.39
CA ALA A 127 14.19 -17.80 4.63
C ALA A 127 15.00 -18.06 3.34
N GLY A 128 14.34 -18.32 2.21
CA GLY A 128 15.01 -18.52 0.92
C GLY A 128 15.86 -17.32 0.47
N LEU A 129 15.38 -16.09 0.67
CA LEU A 129 16.16 -14.88 0.41
C LEU A 129 17.40 -14.79 1.32
N SER A 130 17.25 -15.12 2.60
CA SER A 130 18.36 -15.05 3.58
C SER A 130 19.39 -16.13 3.30
N ALA A 131 18.96 -17.36 3.08
CA ALA A 131 19.81 -18.49 2.71
C ALA A 131 20.63 -18.19 1.44
N GLY A 132 19.98 -17.72 0.36
CA GLY A 132 20.70 -17.37 -0.88
C GLY A 132 21.72 -16.23 -0.69
N VAL A 133 21.42 -15.25 0.18
CA VAL A 133 22.35 -14.15 0.50
C VAL A 133 23.53 -14.62 1.36
N LEU A 134 23.30 -15.51 2.33
CA LEU A 134 24.32 -16.05 3.21
C LEU A 134 25.24 -17.03 2.48
N ALA A 135 24.68 -17.90 1.64
CA ALA A 135 25.44 -18.83 0.79
C ALA A 135 26.32 -18.12 -0.25
N THR A 136 25.99 -16.88 -0.60
CA THR A 136 26.74 -16.04 -1.55
C THR A 136 27.23 -14.76 -0.87
N TRP A 137 27.78 -14.91 0.34
CA TRP A 137 28.28 -13.78 1.12
C TRP A 137 29.40 -13.06 0.35
N PRO A 138 29.26 -11.73 0.10
CA PRO A 138 30.22 -11.00 -0.72
C PRO A 138 31.47 -10.61 0.07
N ALA A 139 32.56 -10.34 -0.63
CA ALA A 139 33.81 -9.89 0.01
C ALA A 139 33.65 -8.53 0.73
N ASP A 140 32.89 -7.60 0.14
CA ASP A 140 32.48 -6.34 0.78
C ASP A 140 30.96 -6.27 0.90
N PRO A 141 30.33 -6.44 2.08
CA PRO A 141 28.88 -6.37 2.25
C PRO A 141 28.22 -5.04 1.83
N ARG A 142 29.02 -3.99 1.55
CA ARG A 142 28.54 -2.69 1.07
C ARG A 142 28.40 -2.66 -0.46
N LYS A 143 29.07 -3.56 -1.17
CA LYS A 143 29.15 -3.63 -2.64
C LYS A 143 28.99 -5.08 -3.11
N ARG A 144 28.77 -5.27 -4.41
CA ARG A 144 28.80 -6.58 -5.04
C ARG A 144 29.37 -6.40 -6.43
N THR A 145 30.32 -7.24 -6.84
CA THR A 145 30.80 -7.31 -8.22
C THR A 145 29.69 -7.83 -9.14
N PRO A 146 29.80 -7.65 -10.47
CA PRO A 146 28.84 -8.25 -11.41
C PRO A 146 28.69 -9.76 -11.24
N GLN A 147 29.78 -10.47 -10.95
CA GLN A 147 29.76 -11.91 -10.72
C GLN A 147 29.05 -12.28 -9.40
N GLU A 148 29.33 -11.58 -8.31
CA GLU A 148 28.62 -11.77 -7.03
C GLU A 148 27.13 -11.43 -7.13
N TRP A 149 26.75 -10.54 -8.05
CA TRP A 149 25.35 -10.27 -8.38
C TRP A 149 24.68 -11.42 -9.09
N GLU A 150 25.37 -12.06 -10.03
CA GLU A 150 24.86 -13.22 -10.74
C GLU A 150 24.69 -14.41 -9.79
N GLN A 151 25.71 -14.68 -8.96
CA GLN A 151 25.69 -15.75 -7.97
C GLN A 151 24.51 -15.63 -7.00
N VAL A 152 24.29 -14.45 -6.40
CA VAL A 152 23.16 -14.26 -5.46
C VAL A 152 21.80 -14.35 -6.14
N ARG A 153 21.68 -13.91 -7.40
CA ARG A 153 20.42 -14.03 -8.15
C ARG A 153 20.10 -15.47 -8.49
N LYS A 154 21.11 -16.28 -8.78
CA LYS A 154 20.97 -17.72 -8.99
C LYS A 154 20.64 -18.46 -7.69
N ALA A 155 21.21 -18.05 -6.57
CA ALA A 155 21.00 -18.69 -5.26
C ALA A 155 19.66 -18.33 -4.59
N VAL A 156 19.07 -17.18 -4.91
CA VAL A 156 17.78 -16.75 -4.33
C VAL A 156 16.62 -17.27 -5.19
N PRO A 157 15.58 -17.91 -4.60
CA PRO A 157 14.40 -18.32 -5.34
C PRO A 157 13.75 -17.14 -6.09
N GLY A 158 13.67 -17.24 -7.42
CA GLY A 158 13.18 -16.17 -8.29
C GLY A 158 14.07 -14.91 -8.30
N GLY A 159 15.35 -15.03 -7.95
CA GLY A 159 16.29 -13.91 -7.77
C GLY A 159 16.49 -13.02 -9.00
N GLU A 160 16.25 -13.56 -10.20
CA GLU A 160 16.16 -12.81 -11.48
C GLU A 160 15.11 -11.69 -11.44
N HIS A 161 14.03 -11.86 -10.68
CA HIS A 161 12.94 -10.90 -10.55
C HIS A 161 13.01 -10.11 -9.24
N VAL A 162 13.89 -10.50 -8.31
CA VAL A 162 14.07 -9.79 -7.05
C VAL A 162 14.80 -8.46 -7.30
N PRO A 163 14.24 -7.32 -6.82
CA PRO A 163 14.93 -6.04 -6.91
C PRO A 163 16.25 -6.06 -6.14
N SER A 164 17.31 -5.50 -6.73
CA SER A 164 18.64 -5.45 -6.09
C SER A 164 18.61 -4.80 -4.71
N SER A 165 17.68 -3.87 -4.48
CA SER A 165 17.48 -3.18 -3.20
C SER A 165 17.04 -4.12 -2.08
N VAL A 166 16.28 -5.18 -2.39
CA VAL A 166 15.83 -6.22 -1.45
C VAL A 166 16.99 -7.10 -1.03
N ILE A 167 17.77 -7.62 -1.98
CA ILE A 167 18.99 -8.40 -1.73
C ILE A 167 19.97 -7.57 -0.90
N LYS A 168 20.25 -6.34 -1.34
CA LYS A 168 21.05 -5.38 -0.57
C LYS A 168 20.48 -5.13 0.81
N SER A 169 19.16 -5.14 1.00
CA SER A 169 18.50 -4.97 2.29
C SER A 169 18.84 -6.11 3.24
N ARG A 170 18.70 -7.34 2.74
CA ARG A 170 19.04 -8.53 3.50
C ARG A 170 20.53 -8.61 3.82
N THR A 171 21.41 -8.32 2.86
CA THR A 171 22.88 -8.30 3.09
C THR A 171 23.27 -7.37 4.24
N ARG A 172 22.79 -6.10 4.29
CA ARG A 172 23.16 -5.26 5.47
C ARG A 172 22.43 -5.64 6.78
N GLN A 173 21.37 -6.45 6.76
CA GLN A 173 20.82 -6.99 8.02
C GLN A 173 21.77 -8.04 8.58
N ALA A 174 22.17 -9.02 7.75
CA ALA A 174 23.18 -10.01 8.13
C ALA A 174 24.53 -9.36 8.48
N ALA A 175 24.94 -8.28 7.80
CA ALA A 175 26.16 -7.55 8.17
C ALA A 175 26.04 -6.82 9.52
N GLY A 176 24.83 -6.35 9.87
CA GLY A 176 24.56 -5.78 11.18
C GLY A 176 24.62 -6.83 12.28
N PHE A 177 24.09 -8.02 12.02
CA PHE A 177 24.22 -9.18 12.90
C PHE A 177 25.69 -9.57 13.08
N LEU A 178 26.46 -9.68 11.98
CA LEU A 178 27.90 -9.95 12.01
C LEU A 178 28.67 -8.95 12.87
N ALA A 179 28.36 -7.66 12.74
CA ALA A 179 29.01 -6.63 13.55
C ALA A 179 28.67 -6.74 15.04
N ALA A 180 27.47 -7.20 15.39
CA ALA A 180 27.02 -7.31 16.78
C ALA A 180 27.47 -8.64 17.45
N HIS A 181 27.58 -9.72 16.68
CA HIS A 181 27.78 -11.07 17.21
C HIS A 181 29.10 -11.73 16.78
N GLY A 182 29.90 -11.08 15.93
CA GLY A 182 31.19 -11.59 15.44
C GLY A 182 31.08 -12.75 14.43
N ARG A 183 29.87 -13.20 14.09
CA ARG A 183 29.60 -14.25 13.09
C ARG A 183 28.36 -13.95 12.26
N LEU A 184 28.23 -14.60 11.10
CA LEU A 184 27.00 -14.54 10.32
C LEU A 184 25.86 -15.26 11.04
N PRO A 185 24.60 -14.83 10.83
CA PRO A 185 23.45 -15.60 11.29
C PRO A 185 23.38 -16.93 10.53
N VAL A 186 22.92 -17.98 11.19
CA VAL A 186 22.69 -19.30 10.58
C VAL A 186 21.55 -19.20 9.56
N ASP A 187 20.46 -18.53 9.94
CA ASP A 187 19.26 -18.41 9.12
C ASP A 187 18.47 -17.11 9.41
N VAL A 188 17.25 -17.01 8.87
CA VAL A 188 16.38 -15.85 9.08
C VAL A 188 15.78 -15.83 10.48
N PHE A 189 15.63 -16.97 11.13
CA PHE A 189 14.96 -17.12 12.42
C PHE A 189 15.84 -16.56 13.53
N GLU A 190 17.15 -16.81 13.44
CA GLU A 190 18.16 -16.15 14.27
C GLU A 190 18.26 -14.64 13.95
N LEU A 191 18.16 -14.25 12.67
CA LEU A 191 18.34 -12.87 12.24
C LEU A 191 17.19 -11.92 12.63
N GLU A 192 15.93 -12.39 12.62
CA GLU A 192 14.73 -11.53 12.82
C GLU A 192 14.07 -11.67 14.20
N GLY A 193 14.36 -12.74 14.95
CA GLY A 193 13.62 -13.08 16.17
C GLY A 193 12.15 -13.42 15.90
N VAL A 194 11.43 -13.88 16.93
CA VAL A 194 10.02 -14.29 16.79
C VAL A 194 9.13 -13.07 16.47
N PRO A 195 8.35 -13.10 15.37
CA PRO A 195 7.52 -11.98 14.96
C PRO A 195 6.41 -11.65 15.97
N ARG A 196 6.19 -10.36 16.26
CA ARG A 196 5.08 -9.89 17.12
C ARG A 196 3.81 -9.66 16.30
N VAL A 197 2.77 -10.45 16.51
CA VAL A 197 1.52 -10.33 15.75
C VAL A 197 0.61 -9.25 16.36
N PRO A 198 -0.03 -8.40 15.54
CA PRO A 198 -0.95 -7.39 16.06
C PRO A 198 -2.17 -8.02 16.75
N ARG A 199 -2.64 -7.39 17.83
CA ARG A 199 -3.90 -7.71 18.50
C ARG A 199 -5.08 -7.47 17.55
N MET A 200 -5.62 -8.55 16.98
CA MET A 200 -6.73 -8.49 16.03
C MET A 200 -7.55 -9.79 16.01
N LEU A 201 -8.82 -9.67 15.60
CA LEU A 201 -9.71 -10.80 15.36
C LEU A 201 -9.95 -10.96 13.86
N LEU A 202 -9.46 -12.05 13.27
CA LEU A 202 -9.68 -12.38 11.86
C LEU A 202 -10.98 -13.17 11.71
N LEU A 203 -12.13 -12.51 11.76
CA LEU A 203 -13.43 -13.20 11.75
C LEU A 203 -13.68 -14.02 10.47
N ALA A 204 -13.00 -13.71 9.37
CA ALA A 204 -13.03 -14.49 8.14
C ALA A 204 -12.44 -15.92 8.28
N ALA A 205 -11.73 -16.23 9.37
CA ALA A 205 -11.28 -17.59 9.70
C ALA A 205 -12.37 -18.42 10.40
N CYS A 206 -13.50 -17.80 10.74
CA CYS A 206 -14.62 -18.42 11.43
C CYS A 206 -15.81 -18.62 10.51
N ASP A 207 -16.82 -19.32 11.01
CA ASP A 207 -18.11 -19.49 10.36
C ASP A 207 -19.25 -18.92 11.23
N ARG A 208 -20.49 -19.20 10.82
CA ARG A 208 -21.72 -18.67 11.43
C ARG A 208 -21.91 -19.04 12.90
N GLN A 209 -21.14 -20.01 13.43
CA GLN A 209 -21.18 -20.35 14.85
C GLN A 209 -20.45 -19.30 15.72
N GLN A 210 -19.61 -18.46 15.12
CA GLN A 210 -18.85 -17.43 15.86
C GLN A 210 -19.20 -16.00 15.41
N ALA A 211 -19.47 -15.79 14.12
CA ALA A 211 -19.81 -14.47 13.61
C ALA A 211 -20.63 -14.51 12.31
N THR A 212 -21.55 -13.55 12.15
CA THR A 212 -22.30 -13.29 10.92
C THR A 212 -22.26 -11.80 10.59
N ILE A 213 -22.41 -11.46 9.31
CA ILE A 213 -22.52 -10.09 8.84
C ILE A 213 -23.65 -9.99 7.84
N GLU A 214 -24.59 -9.09 8.09
CA GLU A 214 -25.82 -8.94 7.33
C GLU A 214 -26.03 -7.48 6.95
N ARG A 215 -26.37 -7.22 5.69
CA ARG A 215 -26.68 -5.87 5.22
C ARG A 215 -28.17 -5.63 5.41
N SER A 216 -28.54 -4.41 5.80
CA SER A 216 -29.94 -4.01 5.90
C SER A 216 -30.59 -3.94 4.51
N ASP A 217 -31.79 -4.51 4.38
CA ASP A 217 -32.57 -4.50 3.14
C ASP A 217 -33.13 -3.10 2.81
N THR A 218 -33.45 -2.31 3.83
CA THR A 218 -34.01 -0.95 3.68
C THR A 218 -32.94 0.14 3.57
N ALA A 219 -31.74 -0.10 4.08
CA ALA A 219 -30.65 0.86 4.06
C ALA A 219 -29.31 0.19 3.74
N ALA A 220 -28.94 0.14 2.46
CA ALA A 220 -27.72 -0.53 2.01
C ALA A 220 -26.42 -0.07 2.72
N GLY A 221 -26.37 1.17 3.24
CA GLY A 221 -25.24 1.67 4.03
C GLY A 221 -25.16 1.14 5.47
N ARG A 222 -26.17 0.42 5.95
CA ARG A 222 -26.25 -0.14 7.31
C ARG A 222 -26.04 -1.64 7.27
N VAL A 223 -25.22 -2.12 8.20
CA VAL A 223 -24.82 -3.53 8.32
C VAL A 223 -24.86 -3.92 9.79
N LEU A 224 -25.28 -5.14 10.08
CA LEU A 224 -25.24 -5.73 11.41
C LEU A 224 -24.15 -6.81 11.45
N LEU A 225 -23.17 -6.63 12.31
CA LEU A 225 -22.17 -7.66 12.65
C LEU A 225 -22.62 -8.34 13.95
N ARG A 226 -22.92 -9.63 13.91
CA ARG A 226 -23.17 -10.43 15.12
C ARG A 226 -21.94 -11.28 15.38
N LEU A 227 -21.46 -11.32 16.62
CA LEU A 227 -20.32 -12.16 16.99
C LEU A 227 -20.38 -12.58 18.46
N GLN A 228 -19.91 -13.79 18.75
CA GLN A 228 -19.74 -14.19 20.14
C GLN A 228 -18.50 -13.52 20.75
N LEU A 229 -18.67 -12.95 21.93
CA LEU A 229 -17.61 -12.30 22.71
C LEU A 229 -17.59 -12.85 24.14
N PRO A 230 -16.41 -12.89 24.77
CA PRO A 230 -16.34 -13.30 26.16
C PRO A 230 -16.96 -12.22 27.07
N SER A 231 -17.67 -12.64 28.12
CA SER A 231 -18.21 -11.78 29.18
C SER A 231 -17.16 -11.40 30.22
N ARG A 232 -16.01 -12.09 30.24
CA ARG A 232 -14.88 -11.91 31.16
C ARG A 232 -13.52 -12.13 30.47
N PRO A 233 -12.39 -11.63 31.01
CA PRO A 233 -11.07 -11.81 30.38
C PRO A 233 -10.57 -13.26 30.35
N ASP A 234 -10.98 -14.07 31.31
CA ASP A 234 -10.63 -15.48 31.52
C ASP A 234 -11.88 -16.37 31.43
N PRO A 235 -12.48 -16.61 30.25
CA PRO A 235 -13.66 -17.48 30.13
C PRO A 235 -13.35 -18.87 30.69
N ARG A 236 -14.18 -19.38 31.59
CA ARG A 236 -14.00 -20.69 32.26
C ARG A 236 -14.95 -21.74 31.71
N ALA A 237 -16.09 -21.31 31.18
CA ALA A 237 -17.08 -22.18 30.55
C ALA A 237 -17.60 -21.58 29.22
N TYR A 238 -18.34 -22.37 28.44
CA TYR A 238 -19.00 -21.86 27.24
C TYR A 238 -20.10 -20.84 27.54
N ALA A 239 -20.66 -20.85 28.76
CA ALA A 239 -21.60 -19.83 29.23
C ALA A 239 -20.97 -18.44 29.37
N ASP A 240 -19.63 -18.33 29.42
CA ASP A 240 -18.93 -17.04 29.43
C ASP A 240 -18.84 -16.39 28.03
N TRP A 241 -19.50 -16.95 27.02
CA TRP A 241 -19.52 -16.46 25.64
C TRP A 241 -20.94 -16.09 25.24
N THR A 242 -21.20 -14.80 25.00
CA THR A 242 -22.54 -14.32 24.60
C THR A 242 -22.48 -13.68 23.22
N TRP A 243 -23.61 -13.71 22.50
CA TRP A 243 -23.76 -13.05 21.22
C TRP A 243 -23.91 -11.55 21.39
N VAL A 244 -23.17 -10.78 20.58
CA VAL A 244 -23.24 -9.32 20.58
C VAL A 244 -23.55 -8.83 19.17
N ALA A 245 -24.63 -8.07 19.03
CA ALA A 245 -25.04 -7.43 17.79
C ALA A 245 -24.45 -6.01 17.69
N CYS A 246 -23.60 -5.77 16.68
CA CYS A 246 -22.86 -4.53 16.49
C CYS A 246 -23.28 -3.84 15.18
N PRO A 247 -24.01 -2.70 15.23
CA PRO A 247 -24.35 -1.95 14.03
C PRO A 247 -23.12 -1.25 13.42
N ILE A 248 -23.01 -1.31 12.09
CA ILE A 248 -21.95 -0.74 11.28
C ILE A 248 -22.55 0.17 10.21
N VAL A 249 -22.01 1.39 10.09
CA VAL A 249 -22.30 2.29 8.97
C VAL A 249 -21.15 2.20 7.96
N LEU A 250 -21.45 1.70 6.77
CA LEU A 250 -20.50 1.62 5.66
C LEU A 250 -20.32 2.99 4.99
N PRO A 251 -19.11 3.30 4.51
CA PRO A 251 -18.90 4.51 3.73
C PRO A 251 -19.59 4.41 2.36
N PRO A 252 -19.97 5.55 1.74
CA PRO A 252 -20.61 5.57 0.41
C PRO A 252 -19.78 4.95 -0.72
N THR A 253 -18.49 4.71 -0.48
CA THR A 253 -17.59 4.02 -1.42
C THR A 253 -17.83 2.52 -1.50
N VAL A 254 -18.63 1.93 -0.61
CA VAL A 254 -19.03 0.52 -0.70
C VAL A 254 -20.33 0.44 -1.49
N PRO A 255 -20.34 -0.21 -2.67
CA PRO A 255 -21.56 -0.38 -3.44
C PRO A 255 -22.62 -1.17 -2.69
N ALA A 256 -23.88 -0.90 -3.00
CA ALA A 256 -25.01 -1.64 -2.45
C ALA A 256 -24.98 -3.13 -2.88
N SER A 257 -24.58 -3.40 -4.12
CA SER A 257 -24.44 -4.75 -4.69
C SER A 257 -23.19 -5.51 -4.22
N ALA A 258 -22.32 -4.88 -3.44
CA ALA A 258 -21.09 -5.53 -3.01
C ALA A 258 -21.36 -6.62 -1.98
N VAL A 259 -20.80 -7.80 -2.22
CA VAL A 259 -20.77 -8.92 -1.28
C VAL A 259 -19.86 -8.54 -0.12
N LEU A 260 -20.40 -8.52 1.09
CA LEU A 260 -19.65 -8.25 2.31
C LEU A 260 -19.03 -9.52 2.87
N HIS A 261 -17.83 -9.39 3.42
CA HIS A 261 -17.11 -10.45 4.12
C HIS A 261 -16.96 -10.12 5.60
N LEU A 262 -16.83 -11.15 6.43
CA LEU A 262 -16.59 -10.97 7.86
C LEU A 262 -15.34 -10.10 8.10
N PRO A 263 -15.42 -9.09 8.98
CA PRO A 263 -14.37 -8.09 9.10
C PRO A 263 -13.18 -8.60 9.90
N THR A 264 -12.04 -7.93 9.74
CA THR A 264 -10.97 -7.97 10.74
C THR A 264 -11.23 -6.89 11.79
N LEU A 265 -11.28 -7.28 13.07
CA LEU A 265 -11.45 -6.33 14.16
C LEU A 265 -10.12 -5.96 14.79
N ARG A 266 -9.90 -4.67 15.03
CA ARG A 266 -8.68 -4.13 15.65
C ARG A 266 -9.01 -3.15 16.75
N VAL A 267 -8.45 -3.38 17.93
CA VAL A 267 -8.59 -2.49 19.08
C VAL A 267 -7.50 -1.41 19.02
N THR A 268 -7.88 -0.15 19.19
CA THR A 268 -6.96 1.00 19.24
C THR A 268 -7.40 1.93 20.37
N GLY A 269 -6.82 1.76 21.55
CA GLY A 269 -7.32 2.42 22.76
C GLY A 269 -8.75 1.97 23.06
N ARG A 270 -9.67 2.94 23.25
CA ARG A 270 -11.10 2.68 23.48
C ARG A 270 -11.93 2.53 22.19
N GLN A 271 -11.28 2.36 21.04
CA GLN A 271 -11.94 2.26 19.74
C GLN A 271 -11.76 0.89 19.13
N VAL A 272 -12.82 0.37 18.51
CA VAL A 272 -12.74 -0.85 17.71
C VAL A 272 -12.97 -0.49 16.25
N ARG A 273 -11.98 -0.82 15.41
CA ARG A 273 -12.06 -0.66 13.97
C ARG A 273 -12.46 -2.00 13.35
N ALA A 274 -13.46 -1.96 12.49
CA ALA A 274 -13.84 -3.07 11.64
C ALA A 274 -13.32 -2.80 10.23
N ASP A 275 -12.38 -3.61 9.77
CA ASP A 275 -11.95 -3.60 8.37
C ASP A 275 -12.82 -4.62 7.61
N VAL A 276 -13.88 -4.12 7.00
CA VAL A 276 -14.88 -4.88 6.25
C VAL A 276 -14.36 -5.06 4.83
N ALA A 277 -13.94 -6.29 4.50
CA ALA A 277 -13.65 -6.64 3.12
C ALA A 277 -14.96 -6.80 2.34
N TYR A 278 -14.95 -6.39 1.08
CA TYR A 278 -16.08 -6.59 0.18
C TYR A 278 -15.61 -6.95 -1.22
N SER A 279 -16.44 -7.66 -1.96
CA SER A 279 -16.20 -8.00 -3.36
C SER A 279 -17.30 -7.44 -4.23
N GLN A 280 -16.90 -6.84 -5.35
CA GLN A 280 -17.79 -6.24 -6.34
C GLN A 280 -17.36 -6.66 -7.75
N ALA A 281 -18.32 -6.68 -8.67
CA ALA A 281 -18.05 -6.91 -10.07
C ALA A 281 -17.52 -5.61 -10.67
N VAL A 282 -16.41 -5.70 -11.39
CA VAL A 282 -15.82 -4.55 -12.10
C VAL A 282 -15.47 -4.95 -13.53
N PRO A 283 -15.38 -4.00 -14.47
CA PRO A 283 -14.98 -4.31 -15.83
C PRO A 283 -13.56 -4.90 -15.87
N LYS A 284 -13.36 -5.94 -16.69
CA LYS A 284 -12.07 -6.59 -16.88
C LYS A 284 -11.16 -5.72 -17.73
N ALA A 285 -10.02 -5.31 -17.15
CA ALA A 285 -9.00 -4.56 -17.87
C ALA A 285 -8.40 -5.39 -19.02
N ARG A 286 -8.30 -4.79 -20.20
CA ARG A 286 -7.65 -5.39 -21.38
C ARG A 286 -6.13 -5.28 -21.25
N ARG A 287 -5.39 -6.25 -21.80
CA ARG A 287 -3.91 -6.22 -21.85
C ARG A 287 -3.37 -5.43 -23.04
N THR A 288 -4.14 -5.40 -24.13
CA THR A 288 -3.76 -4.90 -25.46
C THR A 288 -4.99 -4.33 -26.16
N GLY A 289 -4.80 -3.69 -27.32
CA GLY A 289 -5.87 -3.07 -28.11
C GLY A 289 -6.25 -1.67 -27.63
N HIS A 290 -5.34 -0.97 -26.96
CA HIS A 290 -5.54 0.37 -26.44
C HIS A 290 -5.29 1.41 -27.54
N SER A 291 -6.31 2.22 -27.81
CA SER A 291 -6.22 3.40 -28.70
C SER A 291 -5.92 4.69 -27.94
N VAL A 292 -6.28 4.77 -26.65
CA VAL A 292 -5.99 5.94 -25.80
C VAL A 292 -5.30 5.50 -24.52
N ALA A 293 -4.17 6.13 -24.21
CA ALA A 293 -3.36 5.83 -23.04
C ALA A 293 -2.98 7.10 -22.28
N LEU A 294 -2.96 7.00 -20.94
CA LEU A 294 -2.37 8.00 -20.07
C LEU A 294 -0.93 7.62 -19.74
N GLY A 295 0.02 8.49 -20.06
CA GLY A 295 1.41 8.37 -19.56
C GLY A 295 1.55 9.10 -18.24
N VAL A 296 2.25 8.51 -17.28
CA VAL A 296 2.51 9.12 -15.96
C VAL A 296 4.00 9.07 -15.66
N ASP A 297 4.60 10.26 -15.50
CA ASP A 297 6.00 10.47 -15.15
C ASP A 297 6.16 10.92 -13.69
N TRP A 298 7.32 10.59 -13.10
CA TRP A 298 7.66 10.90 -11.71
C TRP A 298 8.51 12.17 -11.62
N GLY A 299 7.89 13.26 -11.15
CA GLY A 299 8.60 14.52 -10.87
C GLY A 299 9.14 14.57 -9.44
N LEU A 300 10.35 15.14 -9.25
CA LEU A 300 10.90 15.36 -7.90
C LEU A 300 10.20 16.48 -7.12
N ASN A 301 9.76 17.51 -7.83
CA ASN A 301 9.09 18.69 -7.25
C ASN A 301 7.57 18.63 -7.44
N THR A 302 7.14 18.05 -8.56
CA THR A 302 5.74 17.97 -8.98
C THR A 302 5.09 16.64 -8.57
N LEU A 303 5.84 15.68 -8.04
CA LEU A 303 5.42 14.30 -7.75
C LEU A 303 4.98 13.50 -8.99
N LEU A 304 3.91 13.91 -9.68
CA LEU A 304 3.43 13.29 -10.92
C LEU A 304 3.20 14.34 -12.00
N SER A 305 3.58 14.00 -13.23
CA SER A 305 3.15 14.67 -14.46
C SER A 305 2.45 13.63 -15.33
N ALA A 306 1.30 13.96 -15.91
CA ALA A 306 0.53 12.99 -16.69
C ALA A 306 -0.14 13.62 -17.91
N GLY A 307 -0.37 12.84 -18.95
CA GLY A 307 -1.11 13.29 -20.13
C GLY A 307 -1.50 12.14 -21.04
N ALA A 308 -2.51 12.38 -21.88
CA ALA A 308 -3.10 11.35 -22.72
C ALA A 308 -2.62 11.44 -24.17
N LEU A 309 -2.34 10.28 -24.75
CA LEU A 309 -2.03 10.09 -26.17
C LEU A 309 -3.07 9.19 -26.83
N ARG A 310 -3.29 9.40 -28.13
CA ARG A 310 -4.07 8.53 -29.00
C ARG A 310 -3.18 7.88 -30.04
N LEU A 311 -3.29 6.56 -30.17
CA LEU A 311 -2.81 5.76 -31.29
C LEU A 311 -3.95 5.66 -32.31
N HIS A 312 -3.67 6.07 -33.55
CA HIS A 312 -4.59 5.96 -34.68
C HIS A 312 -4.38 4.63 -35.41
N GLU A 313 -5.35 4.23 -36.23
CA GLU A 313 -5.31 2.96 -36.99
C GLU A 313 -4.13 2.91 -37.97
N ASP A 314 -3.72 4.07 -38.49
CA ASP A 314 -2.53 4.23 -39.35
C ASP A 314 -1.19 4.21 -38.59
N GLY A 315 -1.21 3.92 -37.29
CA GLY A 315 -0.03 3.84 -36.44
C GLY A 315 0.50 5.19 -35.94
N ARG A 316 -0.09 6.32 -36.33
CA ARG A 316 0.33 7.64 -35.83
C ARG A 316 -0.07 7.81 -34.36
N ILE A 317 0.76 8.55 -33.62
CA ILE A 317 0.50 8.88 -32.22
C ILE A 317 0.34 10.39 -32.07
N THR A 318 -0.76 10.83 -31.47
CA THR A 318 -1.05 12.25 -31.23
C THR A 318 -1.35 12.53 -29.76
N ALA A 319 -0.98 13.70 -29.27
CA ALA A 319 -1.33 14.12 -27.91
C ALA A 319 -2.74 14.72 -27.86
N LEU A 320 -3.54 14.28 -26.89
CA LEU A 320 -4.91 14.79 -26.68
C LEU A 320 -4.94 16.10 -25.90
N GLY A 321 -3.79 16.57 -25.40
CA GLY A 321 -3.66 17.83 -24.68
C GLY A 321 -2.25 18.07 -24.16
N ALA A 322 -2.09 19.12 -23.36
CA ALA A 322 -0.81 19.48 -22.74
C ALA A 322 -0.44 18.58 -21.54
N GLY A 323 -1.41 17.85 -20.98
CA GLY A 323 -1.27 17.11 -19.74
C GLY A 323 -1.45 18.00 -18.49
N GLY A 324 -1.29 17.39 -17.32
CA GLY A 324 -1.43 18.02 -16.02
C GLY A 324 -0.34 17.58 -15.03
N GLN A 325 -0.33 18.22 -13.86
CA GLN A 325 0.70 18.07 -12.83
C GLN A 325 0.06 17.96 -11.43
N PHE A 326 0.42 16.95 -10.65
CA PHE A 326 -0.06 16.76 -9.28
C PHE A 326 0.84 17.47 -8.25
N ARG A 327 0.71 18.79 -8.12
CA ARG A 327 1.64 19.58 -7.29
C ARG A 327 1.50 19.30 -5.79
N ALA A 328 2.38 18.45 -5.24
CA ALA A 328 2.39 18.05 -3.82
C ALA A 328 3.33 18.89 -2.92
N GLY A 329 3.80 20.06 -3.37
CA GLY A 329 4.88 20.82 -2.72
C GLY A 329 4.70 21.07 -1.21
N GLY A 330 3.51 21.48 -0.78
CA GLY A 330 3.23 21.72 0.65
C GLY A 330 3.26 20.45 1.51
N VAL A 331 2.80 19.32 0.96
CA VAL A 331 2.85 18.00 1.63
C VAL A 331 4.30 17.53 1.75
N LEU A 332 5.08 17.65 0.67
CA LEU A 332 6.51 17.32 0.67
C LEU A 332 7.29 18.18 1.65
N ALA A 333 6.97 19.48 1.76
CA ALA A 333 7.56 20.38 2.74
C ALA A 333 7.22 19.96 4.19
N LYS A 334 5.97 19.53 4.45
CA LYS A 334 5.56 19.00 5.76
C LYS A 334 6.27 17.67 6.09
N GLN A 335 6.38 16.75 5.13
CA GLN A 335 7.17 15.52 5.30
C GLN A 335 8.61 15.84 5.67
N HIS A 336 9.21 16.83 5.00
CA HIS A 336 10.56 17.27 5.30
C HIS A 336 10.70 17.82 6.74
N ARG A 337 9.76 18.64 7.21
CA ARG A 337 9.76 19.13 8.59
C ARG A 337 9.63 18.01 9.61
N LEU A 338 8.67 17.10 9.41
CA LEU A 338 8.46 15.95 10.30
C LEU A 338 9.68 15.02 10.36
N ARG A 339 10.38 14.85 9.24
CA ARG A 339 11.64 14.10 9.21
C ARG A 339 12.70 14.77 10.09
N ARG A 340 12.94 16.07 9.93
CA ARG A 340 13.94 16.79 10.75
C ARG A 340 13.60 16.74 12.24
N LEU A 341 12.31 16.84 12.57
CA LEU A 341 11.85 16.67 13.95
C LEU A 341 12.18 15.25 14.45
N SER A 342 11.85 14.23 13.66
CA SER A 342 12.18 12.84 13.98
C SER A 342 13.68 12.64 14.21
N GLU A 343 14.55 13.18 13.35
CA GLU A 343 16.02 13.08 13.51
C GLU A 343 16.51 13.70 14.83
N ARG A 344 15.99 14.89 15.17
CA ARG A 344 16.33 15.55 16.44
C ARG A 344 15.86 14.76 17.66
N LEU A 345 14.65 14.21 17.60
CA LEU A 345 14.09 13.43 18.70
C LEU A 345 14.89 12.14 18.92
N HIS A 346 15.27 11.43 17.85
CA HIS A 346 16.10 10.22 17.97
C HIS A 346 17.49 10.56 18.52
N ALA A 347 18.15 11.59 18.00
CA ALA A 347 19.46 11.99 18.51
C ALA A 347 19.42 12.34 20.02
N LYS A 348 18.32 12.96 20.47
CA LYS A 348 18.09 13.27 21.89
C LYS A 348 17.78 12.01 22.71
N ALA A 349 16.95 11.10 22.19
CA ALA A 349 16.64 9.84 22.85
C ALA A 349 17.90 8.97 23.00
N ASP A 350 18.69 8.81 21.94
CA ASP A 350 19.96 8.08 21.97
C ASP A 350 20.94 8.68 22.99
N HIS A 351 20.98 10.01 23.09
CA HIS A 351 21.81 10.68 24.08
C HIS A 351 21.34 10.40 25.52
N TYR A 352 20.02 10.46 25.78
CA TYR A 352 19.46 10.14 27.10
C TYR A 352 19.64 8.68 27.45
N GLN A 353 19.52 7.76 26.50
CA GLN A 353 19.80 6.35 26.70
C GLN A 353 21.28 6.12 27.06
N ARG A 354 22.22 6.79 26.37
CA ARG A 354 23.65 6.70 26.70
C ARG A 354 23.98 7.24 28.09
N LEU A 355 23.32 8.32 28.52
CA LEU A 355 23.53 8.90 29.84
C LEU A 355 22.88 8.08 30.96
N ALA A 356 21.67 7.56 30.75
CA ALA A 356 20.96 6.76 31.75
C ALA A 356 21.55 5.35 31.92
N GLY A 357 22.25 4.83 30.90
CA GLY A 357 22.82 3.48 30.96
C GLY A 357 21.75 2.42 31.19
N VAL A 358 21.99 1.53 32.16
CA VAL A 358 21.06 0.47 32.58
C VAL A 358 20.20 0.88 33.79
N ASP A 359 20.41 2.06 34.35
CA ASP A 359 19.74 2.49 35.57
C ASP A 359 18.34 3.03 35.28
N SER A 360 17.34 2.18 35.54
CA SER A 360 15.92 2.55 35.42
C SER A 360 15.46 3.60 36.45
N ARG A 361 16.24 3.88 37.49
CA ARG A 361 15.97 4.92 38.51
C ARG A 361 16.59 6.27 38.13
N HIS A 362 17.38 6.33 37.06
CA HIS A 362 17.99 7.57 36.60
C HIS A 362 16.91 8.60 36.23
N GLN A 363 17.10 9.86 36.64
CA GLN A 363 16.14 10.97 36.42
C GLN A 363 15.77 11.25 34.95
N LEU A 364 16.50 10.64 34.01
CA LEU A 364 16.29 10.79 32.57
C LEU A 364 15.38 9.70 31.98
N PHE A 365 15.08 8.63 32.73
CA PHE A 365 14.26 7.52 32.26
C PHE A 365 12.85 7.99 31.86
N GLY A 366 12.17 8.76 32.73
CA GLY A 366 10.86 9.34 32.41
C GLY A 366 10.91 10.31 31.21
N LYS A 367 11.98 11.10 31.08
CA LYS A 367 12.18 11.99 29.92
C LYS A 367 12.43 11.20 28.63
N HIS A 368 13.12 10.06 28.73
CA HIS A 368 13.38 9.16 27.61
C HIS A 368 12.08 8.50 27.12
N GLU A 369 11.22 8.03 28.02
CA GLU A 369 9.90 7.48 27.66
C GLU A 369 9.02 8.53 26.94
N VAL A 370 8.98 9.77 27.43
CA VAL A 370 8.27 10.87 26.73
C VAL A 370 8.83 11.09 25.32
N LEU A 371 10.15 11.04 25.14
CA LEU A 371 10.76 11.16 23.80
C LEU A 371 10.42 9.97 22.90
N ARG A 372 10.39 8.74 23.43
CA ARG A 372 9.95 7.56 22.67
C ARG A 372 8.51 7.72 22.20
N ASP A 373 7.64 8.26 23.04
CA ASP A 373 6.24 8.51 22.69
C ASP A 373 6.08 9.57 21.61
N GLU A 374 6.81 10.67 21.70
CA GLU A 374 6.81 11.69 20.66
C GLU A 374 7.40 11.15 19.34
N ILE A 375 8.45 10.32 19.40
CA ILE A 375 8.97 9.59 18.23
C ILE A 375 7.88 8.73 17.60
N ARG A 376 7.14 7.95 18.40
CA ARG A 376 6.01 7.14 17.92
C ARG A 376 4.95 8.01 17.24
N HIS A 377 4.58 9.14 17.85
CA HIS A 377 3.60 10.08 17.30
C HIS A 377 4.05 10.69 15.96
N VAL A 378 5.28 11.19 15.89
CA VAL A 378 5.85 11.77 14.65
C VAL A 378 5.95 10.72 13.54
N CYS A 379 6.36 9.50 13.87
CA CYS A 379 6.40 8.37 12.93
C CYS A 379 5.00 8.03 12.39
N ALA A 380 3.99 7.95 13.25
CA ALA A 380 2.60 7.73 12.85
C ALA A 380 2.11 8.86 11.93
N ARG A 381 2.41 10.12 12.27
CA ARG A 381 2.03 11.28 11.46
C ARG A 381 2.69 11.26 10.08
N ARG A 382 3.97 10.88 9.98
CA ARG A 382 4.68 10.70 8.70
C ARG A 382 4.05 9.59 7.87
N ARG A 383 3.77 8.44 8.48
CA ARG A 383 3.13 7.29 7.83
C ARG A 383 1.75 7.67 7.26
N ASN A 384 0.92 8.33 8.06
CA ASN A 384 -0.41 8.76 7.64
C ASN A 384 -0.34 9.78 6.49
N LEU A 385 0.60 10.73 6.55
CA LEU A 385 0.80 11.71 5.48
C LEU A 385 1.24 11.04 4.16
N ASN A 386 2.11 10.04 4.24
CA ASN A 386 2.56 9.24 3.10
C ASN A 386 1.41 8.44 2.46
N VAL A 387 0.58 7.81 3.29
CA VAL A 387 -0.61 7.07 2.82
C VAL A 387 -1.61 8.02 2.14
N ALA A 388 -1.91 9.17 2.76
CA ALA A 388 -2.82 10.17 2.18
C ALA A 388 -2.29 10.73 0.85
N LEU A 389 -0.98 11.02 0.79
CA LEU A 389 -0.34 11.47 -0.45
C LEU A 389 -0.46 10.42 -1.56
N ALA A 390 -0.24 9.14 -1.22
CA ALA A 390 -0.32 8.07 -2.19
C ALA A 390 -1.73 7.93 -2.80
N TRP A 391 -2.76 7.96 -1.96
CA TRP A 391 -4.16 7.92 -2.39
C TRP A 391 -4.54 9.14 -3.24
N ALA A 392 -4.17 10.34 -2.82
CA ALA A 392 -4.50 11.56 -3.56
C ALA A 392 -3.84 11.60 -4.94
N ALA A 393 -2.56 11.22 -5.03
CA ALA A 393 -1.83 11.18 -6.28
C ALA A 393 -2.37 10.08 -7.23
N ALA A 394 -2.71 8.91 -6.69
CA ALA A 394 -3.30 7.82 -7.47
C ALA A 394 -4.70 8.17 -7.99
N ARG A 395 -5.58 8.72 -7.15
CA ARG A 395 -6.91 9.18 -7.56
C ARG A 395 -6.82 10.24 -8.65
N TRP A 396 -5.96 11.23 -8.47
CA TRP A 396 -5.73 12.26 -9.49
C TRP A 396 -5.31 11.65 -10.84
N ALA A 397 -4.37 10.70 -10.85
CA ALA A 397 -3.93 10.05 -12.09
C ALA A 397 -5.06 9.25 -12.75
N VAL A 398 -5.83 8.48 -11.98
CA VAL A 398 -6.97 7.71 -12.51
C VAL A 398 -8.09 8.64 -13.00
N ASP A 399 -8.33 9.77 -12.33
CA ASP A 399 -9.27 10.81 -12.82
C ASP A 399 -8.84 11.36 -14.18
N GLN A 400 -7.54 11.60 -14.38
CA GLN A 400 -7.04 12.02 -15.70
C GLN A 400 -7.26 10.94 -16.77
N ALA A 401 -7.09 9.66 -16.42
CA ALA A 401 -7.34 8.56 -17.33
C ALA A 401 -8.84 8.48 -17.71
N ILE A 402 -9.74 8.56 -16.72
CA ILE A 402 -11.19 8.58 -16.93
C ILE A 402 -11.60 9.79 -17.79
N ALA A 403 -11.14 10.99 -17.44
CA ALA A 403 -11.48 12.22 -18.16
C ALA A 403 -11.00 12.21 -19.62
N SER A 404 -9.87 11.55 -19.90
CA SER A 404 -9.34 11.40 -21.26
C SER A 404 -9.88 10.18 -22.01
N ARG A 405 -10.75 9.36 -21.37
CA ARG A 405 -11.23 8.07 -21.88
C ARG A 405 -10.08 7.10 -22.22
N ALA A 406 -8.99 7.18 -21.47
CA ALA A 406 -7.89 6.23 -21.58
C ALA A 406 -8.30 4.87 -21.01
N THR A 407 -7.94 3.80 -21.71
CA THR A 407 -8.17 2.42 -21.25
C THR A 407 -6.95 1.80 -20.59
N VAL A 408 -5.82 2.52 -20.58
CA VAL A 408 -4.57 2.10 -19.96
C VAL A 408 -3.80 3.30 -19.40
N VAL A 409 -3.15 3.09 -18.25
CA VAL A 409 -2.17 3.98 -17.65
C VAL A 409 -0.80 3.30 -17.74
N TYR A 410 0.16 3.96 -18.40
CA TYR A 410 1.55 3.53 -18.43
C TYR A 410 2.36 4.30 -17.39
N VAL A 411 3.05 3.56 -16.51
CA VAL A 411 3.94 4.08 -15.48
C VAL A 411 5.34 3.49 -15.66
N GLU A 412 6.38 4.24 -15.31
CA GLU A 412 7.74 3.70 -15.36
C GLU A 412 8.03 2.65 -14.29
N ASP A 413 8.82 1.65 -14.66
CA ASP A 413 9.46 0.71 -13.76
C ASP A 413 10.68 1.36 -13.11
N LEU A 414 10.46 1.98 -11.95
CA LEU A 414 11.51 2.57 -11.15
C LEU A 414 11.97 1.65 -10.01
N ARG A 415 11.67 0.35 -10.06
CA ARG A 415 12.10 -0.61 -9.01
C ARG A 415 13.62 -0.73 -8.89
N SER A 416 14.35 -0.47 -9.98
CA SER A 416 15.82 -0.45 -10.02
C SER A 416 16.43 0.91 -9.66
N LEU A 417 15.63 1.98 -9.58
CA LEU A 417 16.14 3.32 -9.29
C LEU A 417 16.50 3.45 -7.80
N GLU A 418 17.78 3.28 -7.49
CA GLU A 418 18.30 3.57 -6.16
C GLU A 418 18.61 5.06 -6.01
N ALA A 419 18.26 5.59 -4.85
CA ALA A 419 18.62 6.94 -4.42
C ALA A 419 20.12 7.02 -4.05
N ARG A 420 21.01 6.84 -5.03
CA ARG A 420 22.47 6.88 -4.87
C ARG A 420 23.13 7.63 -6.04
N GLY A 421 24.33 8.15 -5.83
CA GLY A 421 25.11 8.86 -6.86
C GLY A 421 24.61 10.25 -7.25
N MET A 422 23.44 10.69 -6.76
CA MET A 422 22.79 11.94 -7.18
C MET A 422 22.91 13.10 -6.16
N GLY A 423 23.78 12.96 -5.15
CA GLY A 423 23.94 13.92 -4.05
C GLY A 423 22.98 13.69 -2.86
N ALA A 424 23.41 14.05 -1.65
CA ALA A 424 22.72 13.70 -0.40
C ALA A 424 21.27 14.20 -0.33
N THR A 425 21.02 15.42 -0.84
CA THR A 425 19.70 16.04 -0.90
C THR A 425 18.73 15.28 -1.81
N LEU A 426 19.17 14.99 -3.03
CA LEU A 426 18.36 14.32 -4.04
C LEU A 426 18.11 12.85 -3.67
N ASN A 427 19.13 12.15 -3.17
CA ASN A 427 19.01 10.79 -2.65
C ASN A 427 18.00 10.74 -1.49
N THR A 428 18.06 11.69 -0.57
CA THR A 428 17.11 11.76 0.53
C THR A 428 15.69 11.95 0.01
N ARG A 429 15.44 12.84 -0.96
CA ARG A 429 14.10 13.04 -1.55
C ARG A 429 13.56 11.79 -2.25
N LEU A 430 14.37 11.15 -3.10
CA LEU A 430 14.01 9.92 -3.79
C LEU A 430 13.66 8.80 -2.80
N SER A 431 14.42 8.68 -1.71
CA SER A 431 14.16 7.70 -0.65
C SER A 431 12.87 7.93 0.13
N GLN A 432 12.25 9.13 0.06
CA GLN A 432 11.00 9.44 0.75
C GLN A 432 9.77 9.28 -0.16
N GLN A 433 9.94 9.10 -1.47
CA GLN A 433 8.81 8.99 -2.38
C GLN A 433 8.06 7.66 -2.20
N VAL A 434 6.73 7.74 -2.17
CA VAL A 434 5.82 6.61 -1.97
C VAL A 434 5.39 5.98 -3.30
N ARG A 435 6.35 5.83 -4.24
CA ARG A 435 6.06 5.42 -5.63
C ARG A 435 5.32 4.10 -5.74
N GLY A 436 5.84 3.05 -5.08
CA GLY A 436 5.19 1.74 -5.06
C GLY A 436 3.76 1.83 -4.55
N GLN A 437 3.55 2.50 -3.41
CA GLN A 437 2.21 2.70 -2.85
C GLN A 437 1.30 3.45 -3.81
N ILE A 438 1.78 4.49 -4.50
CA ILE A 438 1.01 5.22 -5.50
C ILE A 438 0.58 4.28 -6.63
N VAL A 439 1.48 3.49 -7.21
CA VAL A 439 1.14 2.55 -8.29
C VAL A 439 0.14 1.49 -7.82
N ASP A 440 0.31 0.96 -6.61
CA ASP A 440 -0.64 -0.02 -6.04
C ASP A 440 -2.03 0.60 -5.83
N ARG A 441 -2.10 1.85 -5.35
CA ARG A 441 -3.36 2.58 -5.26
C ARG A 441 -3.94 2.92 -6.63
N MET A 442 -3.11 3.24 -7.62
CA MET A 442 -3.58 3.45 -8.99
C MET A 442 -4.20 2.18 -9.56
N ARG A 443 -3.56 1.02 -9.40
CA ARG A 443 -4.10 -0.28 -9.83
C ARG A 443 -5.45 -0.56 -9.21
N HIS A 444 -5.56 -0.36 -7.90
CA HIS A 444 -6.80 -0.57 -7.18
C HIS A 444 -7.93 0.34 -7.69
N LEU A 445 -7.68 1.64 -7.82
CA LEU A 445 -8.68 2.60 -8.30
C LEU A 445 -9.01 2.43 -9.79
N ALA A 446 -8.02 2.09 -10.61
CA ALA A 446 -8.19 1.88 -12.05
C ALA A 446 -9.00 0.61 -12.36
N ALA A 447 -8.88 -0.42 -11.51
CA ALA A 447 -9.64 -1.66 -11.65
C ALA A 447 -11.16 -1.41 -11.60
N GLU A 448 -11.63 -0.48 -10.76
CA GLU A 448 -13.06 -0.11 -10.70
C GLU A 448 -13.60 0.44 -12.02
N ALA A 449 -12.73 1.02 -12.85
CA ALA A 449 -13.08 1.59 -14.16
C ALA A 449 -12.66 0.70 -15.34
N GLY A 450 -12.15 -0.52 -15.10
CA GLY A 450 -11.61 -1.39 -16.15
C GLY A 450 -10.36 -0.86 -16.84
N ILE A 451 -9.64 0.08 -16.22
CA ILE A 451 -8.44 0.70 -16.79
C ILE A 451 -7.22 -0.15 -16.41
N ALA A 452 -6.44 -0.57 -17.41
CA ALA A 452 -5.19 -1.29 -17.17
C ALA A 452 -4.12 -0.35 -16.58
N VAL A 453 -3.29 -0.85 -15.66
CA VAL A 453 -2.10 -0.12 -15.19
C VAL A 453 -0.87 -0.97 -15.50
N VAL A 454 -0.07 -0.51 -16.46
CA VAL A 454 1.06 -1.27 -17.01
C VAL A 454 2.36 -0.57 -16.66
N THR A 455 3.29 -1.33 -16.07
CA THR A 455 4.63 -0.82 -15.78
C THR A 455 5.55 -1.04 -16.99
N THR A 456 6.24 0.00 -17.45
CA THR A 456 7.13 -0.04 -18.62
C THR A 456 8.58 0.31 -18.25
N PRO A 457 9.59 -0.19 -18.98
CA PRO A 457 10.98 0.09 -18.63
C PRO A 457 11.27 1.60 -18.69
N ALA A 458 11.98 2.16 -17.71
CA ALA A 458 12.25 3.61 -17.62
C ALA A 458 13.38 4.13 -18.54
N ARG A 459 14.04 3.25 -19.31
CA ARG A 459 15.26 3.60 -20.05
C ARG A 459 15.03 4.74 -21.04
N ASN A 460 15.80 5.82 -20.94
CA ASN A 460 15.83 6.97 -21.87
C ASN A 460 14.53 7.78 -22.07
N THR A 461 13.50 7.56 -21.28
CA THR A 461 12.20 8.26 -21.36
C THR A 461 12.30 9.77 -21.12
N SER A 462 13.20 10.23 -20.25
CA SER A 462 13.44 11.67 -20.04
C SER A 462 14.64 12.23 -20.82
N ARG A 463 15.36 11.38 -21.56
CA ARG A 463 16.59 11.73 -22.30
C ARG A 463 16.32 12.00 -23.78
N HIS A 464 15.36 11.31 -24.38
CA HIS A 464 15.08 11.40 -25.81
C HIS A 464 13.86 12.26 -26.12
N CYS A 465 13.92 12.95 -27.26
CA CYS A 465 12.84 13.79 -27.75
C CYS A 465 11.56 12.96 -28.01
N PRO A 466 10.37 13.39 -27.55
CA PRO A 466 9.12 12.68 -27.83
C PRO A 466 8.70 12.72 -29.30
N GLN A 467 9.30 13.58 -30.12
CA GLN A 467 8.94 13.79 -31.53
C GLN A 467 9.96 13.27 -32.55
N CYS A 468 11.19 12.95 -32.16
CA CYS A 468 12.20 12.46 -33.11
C CYS A 468 13.29 11.58 -32.49
N LEU A 469 13.17 11.24 -31.20
CA LEU A 469 14.12 10.41 -30.44
C LEU A 469 15.53 10.98 -30.25
N THR A 470 15.88 12.10 -30.89
CA THR A 470 17.16 12.77 -30.68
C THR A 470 17.37 13.06 -29.19
N PRO A 471 18.57 12.80 -28.63
CA PRO A 471 18.93 13.20 -27.28
C PRO A 471 18.69 14.68 -27.02
N LEU A 472 17.96 14.96 -25.94
CA LEU A 472 17.59 16.32 -25.53
C LEU A 472 18.76 16.99 -24.82
N GLN A 473 18.87 18.31 -25.02
CA GLN A 473 19.70 19.18 -24.21
C GLN A 473 18.88 19.70 -23.03
N HIS A 474 19.27 19.37 -21.80
CA HIS A 474 18.59 19.86 -20.61
C HIS A 474 19.13 21.23 -20.18
N ARG A 475 18.21 22.18 -19.95
CA ARG A 475 18.47 23.57 -19.59
C ARG A 475 17.73 23.97 -18.31
N LYS A 476 18.16 25.07 -17.70
CA LYS A 476 17.58 25.58 -16.45
C LYS A 476 16.13 26.03 -16.62
N ALA A 477 15.84 26.78 -17.67
CA ALA A 477 14.55 27.40 -17.95
C ALA A 477 14.47 27.83 -19.43
N PRO A 478 13.28 28.08 -20.00
CA PRO A 478 13.14 28.51 -21.39
C PRO A 478 13.84 29.85 -21.69
N ASP A 479 13.83 30.77 -20.73
CA ASP A 479 14.49 32.08 -20.77
C ASP A 479 16.01 32.01 -20.51
N LYS A 480 16.53 30.83 -20.15
CA LYS A 480 17.96 30.60 -19.86
C LYS A 480 18.50 29.42 -20.67
N PRO A 481 18.47 29.51 -22.02
CA PRO A 481 18.75 28.39 -22.92
C PRO A 481 20.22 27.96 -22.94
N THR A 482 21.14 28.79 -22.46
CA THR A 482 22.58 28.50 -22.36
C THR A 482 22.98 27.92 -21.00
N MET A 483 22.14 28.12 -19.96
CA MET A 483 22.44 27.62 -18.62
C MET A 483 22.05 26.14 -18.49
N ALA A 484 23.03 25.33 -18.09
CA ALA A 484 22.78 23.93 -17.73
C ALA A 484 21.74 23.84 -16.60
N GLY A 485 20.82 22.88 -16.73
CA GLY A 485 19.80 22.60 -15.74
C GLY A 485 18.93 21.44 -16.18
N TRP A 486 17.99 21.02 -15.33
CA TRP A 486 17.24 19.77 -15.54
C TRP A 486 15.74 19.96 -15.81
N LYS A 487 15.24 21.19 -15.76
CA LYS A 487 13.79 21.46 -15.78
C LYS A 487 13.25 21.62 -17.19
N TRP A 488 14.03 22.24 -18.09
CA TRP A 488 13.64 22.49 -19.48
C TRP A 488 14.44 21.57 -20.40
N ALA A 489 13.83 21.15 -21.51
CA ALA A 489 14.47 20.30 -22.48
C ALA A 489 14.31 20.88 -23.90
N ILE A 490 15.39 20.88 -24.67
CA ILE A 490 15.44 21.39 -26.04
C ILE A 490 15.96 20.27 -26.94
N CYS A 491 15.28 20.03 -28.05
CA CYS A 491 15.73 19.12 -29.09
C CYS A 491 16.69 19.84 -30.04
N PRO A 492 17.96 19.39 -30.20
CA PRO A 492 18.93 20.04 -31.08
C PRO A 492 18.65 19.77 -32.57
N HIS A 493 17.81 18.79 -32.90
CA HIS A 493 17.46 18.47 -34.28
C HIS A 493 16.66 19.61 -34.93
N GLN A 494 17.24 20.24 -35.95
CA GLN A 494 16.76 21.50 -36.56
C GLN A 494 15.37 21.40 -37.19
N SER A 495 14.96 20.22 -37.67
CA SER A 495 13.62 19.98 -38.22
C SER A 495 12.57 19.71 -37.13
N CYS A 496 13.00 19.21 -35.97
CA CYS A 496 12.12 18.93 -34.84
C CYS A 496 11.83 20.19 -34.02
N ARG A 497 12.86 20.88 -33.54
CA ARG A 497 12.76 22.09 -32.67
C ARG A 497 11.82 21.93 -31.46
N TRP A 498 11.56 20.71 -31.02
CA TRP A 498 10.75 20.48 -29.83
C TRP A 498 11.45 21.10 -28.62
N GLN A 499 10.69 21.83 -27.81
CA GLN A 499 11.13 22.28 -26.50
C GLN A 499 9.96 22.24 -25.52
N GLY A 500 10.26 21.99 -24.25
CA GLY A 500 9.23 21.88 -23.23
C GLY A 500 9.80 21.58 -21.85
N ASP A 501 8.91 21.57 -20.86
CA ASP A 501 9.21 21.06 -19.54
C ASP A 501 9.62 19.58 -19.66
N ARG A 502 10.72 19.19 -19.00
CA ARG A 502 11.28 17.83 -19.06
C ARG A 502 10.23 16.78 -18.72
N ASP A 503 9.45 17.02 -17.68
CA ASP A 503 8.47 16.05 -17.18
C ASP A 503 7.30 15.94 -18.17
N GLN A 504 7.02 16.99 -18.98
CA GLN A 504 6.09 16.89 -20.11
C GLN A 504 6.61 16.00 -21.24
N GLY A 505 7.92 16.09 -21.55
CA GLY A 505 8.54 15.18 -22.50
C GLY A 505 8.53 13.74 -22.02
N ALA A 506 8.76 13.52 -20.73
CA ALA A 506 8.84 12.19 -20.12
C ALA A 506 7.50 11.44 -20.17
N TRP A 507 6.39 12.03 -19.71
CA TRP A 507 5.09 11.32 -19.76
C TRP A 507 4.65 11.00 -21.19
N ARG A 508 5.00 11.87 -22.15
CA ARG A 508 4.79 11.66 -23.59
C ARG A 508 5.54 10.43 -24.10
N ARG A 509 6.82 10.30 -23.74
CA ARG A 509 7.63 9.12 -24.08
C ARG A 509 7.05 7.85 -23.46
N ILE A 510 6.66 7.90 -22.19
CA ILE A 510 6.11 6.75 -21.46
C ILE A 510 4.83 6.23 -22.13
N ALA A 511 3.89 7.14 -22.46
CA ALA A 511 2.67 6.77 -23.16
C ALA A 511 2.93 6.24 -24.58
N ALA A 512 3.78 6.90 -25.37
CA ALA A 512 4.06 6.48 -26.74
C ALA A 512 4.76 5.11 -26.78
N ARG A 513 5.71 4.87 -25.87
CA ARG A 513 6.33 3.56 -25.68
C ARG A 513 5.30 2.50 -25.30
N GLY A 514 4.45 2.80 -24.32
CA GLY A 514 3.42 1.88 -23.88
C GLY A 514 2.48 1.47 -25.02
N LEU A 515 1.99 2.44 -25.79
CA LEU A 515 1.09 2.21 -26.94
C LEU A 515 1.74 1.37 -28.04
N THR A 516 3.01 1.63 -28.38
CA THR A 516 3.74 0.84 -29.40
C THR A 516 4.12 -0.56 -28.92
N HIS A 517 4.42 -0.71 -27.63
CA HIS A 517 4.84 -1.99 -27.05
C HIS A 517 3.69 -2.78 -26.43
N GLN A 518 2.44 -2.33 -26.56
CA GLN A 518 1.31 -2.92 -25.84
C GLN A 518 1.16 -4.42 -26.08
N ALA A 519 1.44 -4.91 -27.29
CA ALA A 519 1.42 -6.35 -27.63
C ALA A 519 2.42 -7.20 -26.81
N LYS A 520 3.43 -6.58 -26.19
CA LYS A 520 4.42 -7.22 -25.31
C LYS A 520 4.01 -7.18 -23.83
N THR A 521 2.82 -6.68 -23.50
CA THR A 521 2.31 -6.64 -22.12
C THR A 521 2.08 -8.05 -21.61
N ALA A 522 2.80 -8.45 -20.56
CA ALA A 522 2.67 -9.74 -19.90
C ALA A 522 2.08 -9.56 -18.49
N ILE A 523 1.47 -10.63 -17.96
CA ILE A 523 1.13 -10.71 -16.53
C ILE A 523 2.34 -11.29 -15.82
N ASP A 524 2.86 -10.54 -14.84
CA ASP A 524 3.90 -11.02 -13.96
C ASP A 524 3.37 -12.16 -13.10
N LYS A 525 3.96 -13.36 -13.21
CA LYS A 525 3.45 -14.57 -12.54
C LYS A 525 3.46 -14.47 -11.01
N THR A 526 4.38 -13.70 -10.44
CA THR A 526 4.52 -13.55 -8.99
C THR A 526 3.54 -12.52 -8.42
N SER A 527 3.39 -11.38 -9.09
CA SER A 527 2.58 -10.27 -8.58
C SER A 527 1.18 -10.15 -9.20
N GLY A 528 0.92 -10.85 -10.31
CA GLY A 528 -0.30 -10.72 -11.10
C GLY A 528 -0.42 -9.38 -11.84
N HIS A 529 0.62 -8.54 -11.83
CA HIS A 529 0.59 -7.20 -12.42
C HIS A 529 0.94 -7.20 -13.90
N MET A 530 0.35 -6.28 -14.66
CA MET A 530 0.68 -6.10 -16.08
C MET A 530 2.00 -5.32 -16.23
N VAL A 531 2.92 -5.88 -17.01
CA VAL A 531 4.27 -5.33 -17.22
C VAL A 531 4.73 -5.47 -18.66
N ILE A 532 5.50 -4.49 -19.15
CA ILE A 532 6.34 -4.62 -20.33
C ILE A 532 7.77 -4.80 -19.82
N ARG A 533 8.38 -5.96 -20.10
CA ARG A 533 9.67 -6.35 -19.50
C ARG A 533 10.87 -5.76 -20.22
N ALA A 534 10.78 -5.59 -21.53
CA ALA A 534 11.88 -5.13 -22.36
C ALA A 534 11.41 -4.13 -23.42
N VAL A 535 12.32 -3.23 -23.80
CA VAL A 535 12.14 -2.33 -24.94
C VAL A 535 12.65 -3.06 -26.18
N VAL A 536 11.87 -3.04 -27.25
CA VAL A 536 12.25 -3.61 -28.55
C VAL A 536 12.59 -2.45 -29.47
N ASP A 537 13.84 -2.38 -29.95
CA ASP A 537 14.34 -1.21 -30.68
C ASP A 537 13.47 -0.85 -31.89
N LYS A 538 13.01 -1.86 -32.66
CA LYS A 538 12.09 -1.66 -33.80
C LYS A 538 10.79 -0.95 -33.40
N LEU A 539 10.23 -1.27 -32.23
CA LEU A 539 9.01 -0.63 -31.71
C LEU A 539 9.29 0.72 -31.06
N GLU A 540 10.48 0.90 -30.49
CA GLU A 540 10.90 2.17 -29.89
C GLU A 540 11.11 3.26 -30.93
N VAL A 541 11.57 2.90 -32.13
CA VAL A 541 11.68 3.80 -33.28
C VAL A 541 10.32 4.38 -33.70
N SER A 542 9.25 3.57 -33.65
CA SER A 542 7.90 4.02 -33.99
C SER A 542 7.18 4.74 -32.84
N ALA A 543 7.75 4.77 -31.63
CA ALA A 543 7.17 5.41 -30.45
C ALA A 543 7.28 6.93 -30.49
N VAL A 544 7.00 7.56 -31.63
CA VAL A 544 7.18 9.00 -31.87
C VAL A 544 5.83 9.70 -31.98
N ILE A 545 5.71 10.86 -31.34
CA ILE A 545 4.49 11.66 -31.38
C ILE A 545 4.52 12.56 -32.62
N THR A 546 3.54 12.37 -33.49
CA THR A 546 3.33 13.18 -34.67
C THR A 546 2.96 14.60 -34.25
N LYS A 547 3.63 15.59 -34.85
CA LYS A 547 3.24 17.00 -34.71
C LYS A 547 1.86 17.16 -35.33
N THR A 548 0.88 17.54 -34.52
CA THR A 548 -0.33 18.16 -35.08
C THR A 548 0.10 19.53 -35.58
N ARG A 549 0.13 19.74 -36.91
CA ARG A 549 0.19 21.09 -37.46
C ARG A 549 -1.07 21.78 -36.94
N ARG A 550 -0.91 22.64 -35.93
CA ARG A 550 -1.96 23.58 -35.55
C ARG A 550 -2.10 24.45 -36.79
N TRP A 551 -3.12 24.19 -37.61
CA TRP A 551 -3.49 25.14 -38.64
C TRP A 551 -3.58 26.48 -37.93
N ASP A 552 -2.82 27.42 -38.47
CA ASP A 552 -2.70 28.77 -37.99
C ASP A 552 -4.07 29.27 -37.55
N ARG A 553 -4.26 29.42 -36.23
CA ARG A 553 -5.28 30.34 -35.73
C ARG A 553 -4.62 31.70 -35.76
N SER A 554 -4.31 32.16 -36.98
CA SER A 554 -4.16 33.58 -37.22
C SER A 554 -5.47 34.15 -36.72
N LYS A 555 -5.33 35.01 -35.72
CA LYS A 555 -6.43 35.73 -35.15
C LYS A 555 -6.80 36.80 -36.18
N THR A 556 -7.45 36.39 -37.27
CA THR A 556 -8.03 37.30 -38.26
C THR A 556 -9.30 37.88 -37.67
N GLY A 557 -9.12 38.91 -36.84
CA GLY A 557 -10.21 39.74 -36.34
C GLY A 557 -9.86 40.43 -35.03
N PRO A 558 -10.19 41.74 -34.87
CA PRO A 558 -10.05 42.43 -33.60
C PRO A 558 -10.88 41.70 -32.54
N THR A 559 -10.31 41.59 -31.34
CA THR A 559 -10.98 40.91 -30.23
C THR A 559 -12.15 41.79 -29.81
N ARG A 560 -13.38 41.41 -30.17
CA ARG A 560 -14.59 42.10 -29.70
C ARG A 560 -14.61 42.04 -28.18
N HIS A 561 -14.61 43.20 -27.52
CA HIS A 561 -14.70 43.31 -26.07
C HIS A 561 -15.97 42.57 -25.60
N LYS A 562 -15.81 41.45 -24.88
CA LYS A 562 -16.93 40.84 -24.17
C LYS A 562 -17.13 41.62 -22.87
N PRO A 563 -18.35 42.08 -22.56
CA PRO A 563 -18.63 42.64 -21.24
C PRO A 563 -18.37 41.57 -20.16
N PRO A 564 -17.96 41.97 -18.95
CA PRO A 564 -17.65 41.04 -17.88
C PRO A 564 -18.89 40.20 -17.56
N ARG A 565 -18.84 38.91 -17.90
CA ARG A 565 -19.85 37.97 -17.42
C ARG A 565 -19.69 37.82 -15.91
N PRO A 566 -20.77 37.88 -15.12
CA PRO A 566 -20.71 37.63 -13.69
C PRO A 566 -20.12 36.23 -13.45
N ALA A 567 -19.10 36.14 -12.60
CA ALA A 567 -18.58 34.87 -12.14
C ALA A 567 -19.73 34.02 -11.56
N PRO A 568 -19.80 32.71 -11.84
CA PRO A 568 -20.81 31.86 -11.23
C PRO A 568 -20.64 31.91 -9.71
N ARG A 569 -21.68 32.41 -9.03
CA ARG A 569 -21.79 32.47 -7.57
C ARG A 569 -21.40 31.10 -6.99
N ARG A 570 -20.43 31.10 -6.08
CA ARG A 570 -20.14 29.98 -5.17
C ARG A 570 -21.46 29.36 -4.70
N ARG A 571 -21.68 28.07 -4.99
CA ARG A 571 -22.67 27.29 -4.25
C ARG A 571 -22.30 27.38 -2.77
N ARG A 572 -23.17 28.03 -1.99
CA ARG A 572 -23.13 28.06 -0.52
C ARG A 572 -23.46 26.66 -0.02
N ALA A 573 -22.44 25.85 0.21
CA ALA A 573 -22.54 24.82 1.23
C ALA A 573 -22.18 25.50 2.57
N PRO A 574 -23.04 25.47 3.61
CA PRO A 574 -22.69 25.98 4.92
C PRO A 574 -21.47 25.22 5.45
N SER A 575 -20.42 25.95 5.80
CA SER A 575 -19.32 25.39 6.56
C SER A 575 -19.81 25.17 7.99
N PRO A 576 -19.48 24.04 8.67
CA PRO A 576 -19.80 23.87 10.07
C PRO A 576 -19.22 25.00 10.91
N THR A 577 -19.98 25.47 11.90
CA THR A 577 -19.59 26.53 12.83
C THR A 577 -18.23 26.20 13.46
N ARG A 578 -17.29 27.13 13.30
CA ARG A 578 -15.88 26.98 13.65
C ARG A 578 -15.71 27.22 15.16
N PRO A 579 -15.03 26.32 15.91
CA PRO A 579 -14.60 26.65 17.27
C PRO A 579 -13.60 27.81 17.24
N HIS A 580 -13.78 28.79 18.12
CA HIS A 580 -12.87 29.93 18.27
C HIS A 580 -11.49 29.44 18.74
N GLY A 581 -10.51 29.48 17.84
CA GLY A 581 -9.10 29.17 18.13
C GLY A 581 -8.18 29.88 17.16
N ARG A 582 -7.06 30.42 17.66
CA ARG A 582 -6.08 31.21 16.90
C ARG A 582 -5.64 30.48 15.63
N ALA A 583 -5.86 31.12 14.48
CA ALA A 583 -5.58 30.55 13.17
C ALA A 583 -4.08 30.29 12.98
N GLY A 584 -3.70 29.01 12.90
CA GLY A 584 -2.37 28.64 12.42
C GLY A 584 -2.17 29.10 10.98
N LYS A 585 -1.13 29.90 10.72
CA LYS A 585 -0.71 30.34 9.39
C LYS A 585 -0.64 29.14 8.42
N ARG A 586 -1.31 29.24 7.27
CA ARG A 586 -1.14 28.32 6.14
C ARG A 586 0.31 28.41 5.65
N PRO A 587 1.08 27.31 5.58
CA PRO A 587 2.42 27.39 5.03
C PRO A 587 2.35 27.34 3.50
N GLU A 588 2.35 28.51 2.86
CA GLU A 588 2.93 28.66 1.53
C GLU A 588 4.44 28.50 1.69
N GLY A 589 4.93 27.28 1.55
CA GLY A 589 6.34 26.99 1.66
C GLY A 589 6.71 25.83 0.75
N HIS A 590 7.50 26.10 -0.27
CA HIS A 590 8.19 25.08 -1.03
C HIS A 590 9.27 24.42 -0.16
N ALA A 591 9.56 23.14 -0.39
CA ALA A 591 10.72 22.52 0.23
C ALA A 591 12.00 23.25 -0.26
N PRO A 592 12.93 23.65 0.62
CA PRO A 592 14.15 24.37 0.21
C PRO A 592 14.93 23.56 -0.84
N THR A 593 15.25 24.18 -1.98
CA THR A 593 15.97 23.55 -3.10
C THR A 593 17.48 23.49 -2.90
N ASP A 594 18.05 24.45 -2.16
CA ASP A 594 19.48 24.79 -2.30
C ASP A 594 20.35 24.47 -1.06
N ARG A 595 19.83 23.72 -0.07
CA ARG A 595 20.59 23.36 1.14
C ARG A 595 20.95 21.87 1.19
N LYS A 596 22.21 21.58 1.55
CA LYS A 596 22.77 20.23 1.76
C LYS A 596 21.95 19.52 2.84
N LEU A 597 21.24 18.44 2.49
CA LEU A 597 20.44 17.67 3.45
C LEU A 597 21.26 16.51 4.02
N PRO A 598 21.23 16.27 5.34
CA PRO A 598 21.80 15.06 5.94
C PRO A 598 20.95 13.81 5.60
N ARG A 599 21.58 12.63 5.71
CA ARG A 599 21.06 11.31 5.31
C ARG A 599 19.83 10.88 6.13
N ALA A 600 18.92 10.14 5.48
CA ALA A 600 17.55 9.88 5.92
C ALA A 600 17.40 9.23 7.32
N ALA A 601 16.41 9.69 8.09
CA ALA A 601 16.01 9.15 9.39
C ALA A 601 15.50 7.70 9.35
N HIS A 602 15.64 7.01 10.50
CA HIS A 602 15.03 5.71 10.81
C HIS A 602 13.54 5.67 10.44
N ARG A 603 13.13 4.60 9.74
CA ARG A 603 11.72 4.24 9.59
C ARG A 603 11.43 3.20 10.67
N HIS A 604 10.82 3.57 11.79
CA HIS A 604 10.19 2.59 12.67
C HIS A 604 8.99 1.98 11.91
N GLN A 605 9.27 0.87 11.24
CA GLN A 605 8.30 -0.11 10.78
C GLN A 605 8.35 -1.23 11.83
N ASP A 606 7.19 -1.78 12.21
CA ASP A 606 7.10 -2.81 13.24
C ASP A 606 8.04 -3.99 12.95
N VAL A 607 8.44 -4.71 14.00
CA VAL A 607 9.51 -5.75 13.99
C VAL A 607 9.32 -6.82 12.88
N ASN A 608 8.10 -6.99 12.37
CA ASN A 608 7.77 -7.97 11.33
C ASN A 608 7.80 -7.39 9.90
N THR A 609 8.16 -6.12 9.77
CA THR A 609 8.40 -5.43 8.50
C THR A 609 9.89 -5.15 8.42
N ILE A 610 10.60 -5.98 7.66
CA ILE A 610 12.02 -5.85 7.27
C ILE A 610 12.52 -4.40 7.41
N SER A 611 13.04 -4.02 8.58
CA SER A 611 13.95 -2.88 8.87
C SER A 611 13.95 -2.47 10.37
N THR A 612 14.63 -3.20 11.26
CA THR A 612 15.44 -2.56 12.34
C THR A 612 16.49 -3.52 12.91
N PRO A 613 17.79 -3.17 12.89
CA PRO A 613 18.73 -3.50 13.96
C PRO A 613 18.88 -2.30 14.91
N THR A 614 19.05 -2.59 16.20
CA THR A 614 19.34 -1.65 17.29
C THR A 614 20.85 -1.53 17.47
N THR A 615 21.50 -0.60 16.75
CA THR A 615 22.73 0.14 17.14
C THR A 615 23.23 0.97 15.95
N GLY A 616 23.48 2.27 16.17
CA GLY A 616 24.34 3.13 15.35
C GLY A 616 24.12 3.18 13.82
N HIS A 617 23.40 4.22 13.36
CA HIS A 617 23.33 4.73 11.97
C HIS A 617 22.48 4.02 10.87
N GLN A 618 21.36 4.69 10.56
CA GLN A 618 20.69 4.96 9.25
C GLN A 618 20.04 3.81 8.40
N PRO A 619 18.71 3.61 8.55
CA PRO A 619 17.83 2.79 7.68
C PRO A 619 17.13 3.64 6.60
N ARG A 620 16.93 3.20 5.35
CA ARG A 620 16.22 2.00 4.80
C ARG A 620 14.69 2.04 4.92
N GLY A 621 14.01 1.55 3.89
CA GLY A 621 12.57 1.48 3.87
C GLY A 621 11.99 0.41 2.97
N ALA A 622 10.99 -0.30 3.52
CA ALA A 622 10.30 -1.44 2.94
C ALA A 622 9.11 -1.06 2.04
N ALA A 623 8.71 -2.03 1.20
CA ALA A 623 7.40 -2.13 0.54
C ALA A 623 6.86 -3.57 0.73
N LEU A 624 5.53 -3.65 0.81
CA LEU A 624 4.70 -4.75 1.30
C LEU A 624 4.44 -5.81 0.21
N GLY A 625 4.29 -7.07 0.63
CA GLY A 625 4.01 -8.22 -0.24
C GLY A 625 2.56 -8.30 -0.71
N ALA A 626 2.39 -8.82 -1.92
CA ALA A 626 1.14 -9.23 -2.53
C ALA A 626 0.90 -10.74 -2.28
N GLY A 627 -0.35 -11.17 -2.12
CA GLY A 627 -0.71 -12.59 -2.14
C GLY A 627 -2.11 -12.92 -1.61
N PHE A 628 -2.83 -13.69 -2.41
CA PHE A 628 -3.98 -14.57 -2.12
C PHE A 628 -5.42 -14.06 -2.33
N HIS A 629 -5.96 -14.38 -3.51
CA HIS A 629 -7.39 -14.55 -3.84
C HIS A 629 -7.70 -16.06 -3.96
N PHE A 630 -8.93 -16.50 -3.64
CA PHE A 630 -9.75 -17.56 -4.29
C PHE A 630 -10.97 -17.87 -3.37
N HIS A 631 -12.19 -17.41 -3.70
CA HIS A 631 -13.31 -18.12 -4.37
C HIS A 631 -13.90 -19.33 -3.59
N ALA A 632 -15.17 -19.24 -3.15
CA ALA A 632 -15.97 -20.40 -2.67
C ALA A 632 -17.46 -20.26 -3.07
N HIS A 633 -18.00 -21.21 -3.88
CA HIS A 633 -19.44 -21.33 -4.24
C HIS A 633 -20.03 -22.32 -3.25
N ALA A 634 -21.23 -22.05 -2.75
CA ALA A 634 -22.18 -23.10 -2.38
C ALA A 634 -23.59 -22.49 -2.32
N SER A 635 -24.55 -23.20 -2.90
CA SER A 635 -25.94 -22.82 -3.10
C SER A 635 -26.74 -22.77 -1.78
N PRO A 636 -27.77 -21.91 -1.69
CA PRO A 636 -28.51 -21.65 -0.45
C PRO A 636 -29.75 -22.58 -0.28
N PRO A 637 -30.10 -22.97 0.95
CA PRO A 637 -31.48 -23.30 1.31
C PRO A 637 -32.28 -22.01 1.57
N ARG A 638 -33.57 -22.03 1.21
CA ARG A 638 -34.51 -20.90 1.29
C ARG A 638 -35.03 -20.69 2.72
N TRP A 639 -35.40 -19.44 3.00
CA TRP A 639 -35.94 -18.94 4.26
C TRP A 639 -37.46 -19.10 4.27
N GLU A 640 -38.02 -19.39 5.44
CA GLU A 640 -39.42 -19.06 5.78
C GLU A 640 -39.42 -17.91 6.80
N THR A 641 -40.21 -16.91 6.49
CA THR A 641 -40.38 -15.60 7.13
C THR A 641 -41.01 -15.68 8.53
N ILE A 642 -40.60 -14.77 9.43
CA ILE A 642 -41.31 -14.46 10.69
C ILE A 642 -41.71 -12.98 10.65
N PRO A 643 -42.90 -12.59 11.17
CA PRO A 643 -43.63 -11.39 10.74
C PRO A 643 -43.14 -10.09 11.38
N GLU A 644 -43.28 -9.01 10.64
CA GLU A 644 -43.13 -7.63 11.09
C GLU A 644 -44.22 -7.27 12.11
N THR A 645 -43.83 -6.82 13.30
CA THR A 645 -44.73 -6.14 14.23
C THR A 645 -44.79 -4.66 13.87
N GLN A 646 -45.95 -4.25 13.37
CA GLN A 646 -46.32 -2.84 13.17
C GLN A 646 -46.35 -2.10 14.50
N SER A 647 -45.72 -0.92 14.53
CA SER A 647 -45.90 0.07 15.59
C SER A 647 -46.78 1.19 15.08
N ASP A 648 -48.07 1.11 15.39
CA ASP A 648 -49.01 2.22 15.29
C ASP A 648 -48.68 3.27 16.35
N SER A 649 -48.52 4.52 15.92
CA SER A 649 -48.69 5.68 16.80
C SER A 649 -49.21 6.89 16.01
N GLY A 650 -50.52 7.09 16.10
CA GLY A 650 -51.20 8.39 16.06
C GLY A 650 -52.43 8.25 16.96
N SER A 651 -52.95 9.24 17.67
CA SER A 651 -52.72 10.67 17.84
C SER A 651 -53.49 11.07 19.11
N LEU A 652 -53.16 12.20 19.75
CA LEU A 652 -54.09 13.27 20.14
C LEU A 652 -53.41 14.31 21.05
N SER A 653 -53.65 15.58 20.69
CA SER A 653 -53.26 16.88 21.28
C SER A 653 -51.87 17.43 20.91
#